data_AF-A0A641RZQ7-F1
#
_entry.id   AF-A0A641RZQ7-F1
#
_cell.length_a   1.000
_cell.length_b   1.000
_cell.length_c   1.000
_cell.angle_alpha   90.00
_cell.angle_beta   90.00
_cell.angle_gamma   90.00
#
_symmetry.space_group_name_H-M   'P 1'
#
loop_
_entity.id
_entity.type
_entity.pdbx_description
1 polymer ?
#
loop_
_entity_poly.entity_id
_entity_poly.type
_entity_poly.pdbx_seq_one_letter_code
_entity_poly.pdbx_strand_id
1 'polypeptide(L)'
;PYMAFAVLDRLVKDKDIQLDYTTAEKNYIKSICKGLFKIMSKMGISTIRSYRGAKIFEAVGLSEELSKAYFGGLGSPIGGIRLEEIARDAIAFHKEGFESIKNEELLKNNGLYAFRKDGEKHAWNPETISTLQLATRLGSYKKFKEYTHLVDEKEKPIFLRDFLGFRRNPISIDQVEPVENILHRFVTGAMSFGSISKEAHEAMAIAMNKIHGRSNTGEGGEDAARFQPLLDGSSLRSAIKQVASGRFGVTAEYLVNADEIQIKIAQGAKPGEGGQLPGFKVNDVIAKTRHSIPGISLISPPPHHDIYSIEDLAQLIFDLKNVNPQAKISVKLVAESGVGTIAAGVAKAKADLIVISGAEGGTGASPASSIRYAGISPELGLSETQQTLVLNGLRGQIVLQADGQLKTGRDVILMALMGAEEYGFATSALIVLGCVMMRKCHQNTCPVGVATQNEELRKRFHGRSEYLVNFFTFLAQEVREHLAEMGFTRMDDIIGRTDLIERKSDANDPNPKHALIDFTKLLARVDNSAAIRHVIDQDHGISAVKDVTIIDAAQEAIEHEKEISLEYTIANTDRAIGAMLSGVIAKKYGAKGLPEHTLNVKFKGSAGQSFGAFLVPGVNFKLEGEANDYLGKGLSGGRISVLPPIRSNFEAEKNTIAGNTLLYGATSGEVYINGRVGERFAVRNSGAVAVVEGVGDHCCEYMTGGRVVVLGQTGRNFAAGMSGGVAYVWNKDGNFDYFCNMEMVELSLIEEASYRKELHELIRQHYLYTGSKLARILLDNWNHYVDQFIQVVPIEYKKVLQEEQMRKLQQKIADMQRDY
;
A
#
# COMPACT_ATOMS: atom_id res chain seq x y z
N PRO A 1 -31.18 2.56 -15.98
CA PRO A 1 -31.46 3.50 -14.86
C PRO A 1 -32.27 4.69 -15.40
N TYR A 2 -33.57 4.45 -15.65
CA TYR A 2 -34.41 5.36 -16.45
C TYR A 2 -34.51 6.79 -15.87
N MET A 3 -34.62 6.93 -14.54
CA MET A 3 -34.63 8.27 -13.92
C MET A 3 -33.32 9.03 -14.10
N ALA A 4 -32.17 8.34 -14.06
CA ALA A 4 -30.88 8.99 -14.31
C ALA A 4 -30.78 9.52 -15.75
N PHE A 5 -31.33 8.78 -16.71
CA PHE A 5 -31.41 9.21 -18.11
C PHE A 5 -32.34 10.41 -18.30
N ALA A 6 -33.50 10.43 -17.63
CA ALA A 6 -34.40 11.59 -17.65
C ALA A 6 -33.74 12.85 -17.04
N VAL A 7 -32.99 12.69 -15.94
CA VAL A 7 -32.22 13.80 -15.34
C VAL A 7 -31.14 14.28 -16.29
N LEU A 8 -30.40 13.39 -16.96
CA LEU A 8 -29.39 13.76 -17.94
C LEU A 8 -29.98 14.53 -19.14
N ASP A 9 -31.11 14.07 -19.67
CA ASP A 9 -31.84 14.76 -20.75
C ASP A 9 -32.23 16.18 -20.34
N ARG A 10 -32.74 16.36 -19.12
CA ARG A 10 -33.03 17.68 -18.57
C ARG A 10 -31.77 18.55 -18.44
N LEU A 11 -30.70 18.04 -17.83
CA LEU A 11 -29.44 18.80 -17.65
C LEU A 11 -28.81 19.23 -18.98
N VAL A 12 -28.96 18.43 -20.03
CA VAL A 12 -28.54 18.77 -21.39
C VAL A 12 -29.42 19.88 -21.99
N LYS A 13 -30.75 19.74 -21.88
CA LYS A 13 -31.72 20.77 -22.36
C LYS A 13 -31.53 22.12 -21.64
N ASP A 14 -31.27 22.07 -20.34
CA ASP A 14 -31.03 23.24 -19.49
C ASP A 14 -29.62 23.83 -19.68
N LYS A 15 -28.75 23.17 -20.47
CA LYS A 15 -27.36 23.53 -20.75
C LYS A 15 -26.44 23.52 -19.52
N ASP A 16 -26.80 22.79 -18.47
CA ASP A 16 -25.90 22.49 -17.36
C ASP A 16 -24.77 21.55 -17.81
N ILE A 17 -25.05 20.69 -18.80
CA ILE A 17 -24.07 19.84 -19.47
C ILE A 17 -23.92 20.30 -20.93
N GLN A 18 -22.70 20.65 -21.32
CA GLN A 18 -22.36 21.16 -22.65
C GLN A 18 -22.05 20.01 -23.64
N LEU A 19 -22.96 19.03 -23.74
CA LEU A 19 -22.89 17.87 -24.63
C LEU A 19 -24.28 17.59 -25.21
N ASP A 20 -24.38 16.90 -26.34
CA ASP A 20 -25.65 16.33 -26.78
C ASP A 20 -26.05 15.13 -25.90
N TYR A 21 -27.36 14.82 -25.85
CA TYR A 21 -27.89 13.74 -25.00
C TYR A 21 -27.24 12.39 -25.31
N THR A 22 -27.02 12.05 -26.58
CA THR A 22 -26.45 10.75 -26.99
C THR A 22 -25.03 10.60 -26.44
N THR A 23 -24.23 11.65 -26.52
CA THR A 23 -22.86 11.66 -25.96
C THR A 23 -22.90 11.58 -24.42
N ALA A 24 -23.79 12.33 -23.77
CA ALA A 24 -23.94 12.30 -22.31
C ALA A 24 -24.38 10.91 -21.80
N GLU A 25 -25.35 10.27 -22.46
CA GLU A 25 -25.82 8.92 -22.16
C GLU A 25 -24.70 7.89 -22.34
N LYS A 26 -23.98 7.94 -23.46
CA LYS A 26 -22.84 7.05 -23.73
C LYS A 26 -21.75 7.19 -22.66
N ASN A 27 -21.43 8.41 -22.23
CA ASN A 27 -20.47 8.67 -21.17
C ASN A 27 -20.93 8.13 -19.81
N TYR A 28 -22.23 8.27 -19.50
CA TYR A 28 -22.82 7.70 -18.29
C TYR A 28 -22.74 6.17 -18.29
N ILE A 29 -23.16 5.51 -19.37
CA ILE A 29 -23.10 4.04 -19.51
C ILE A 29 -21.64 3.56 -19.37
N LYS A 30 -20.70 4.22 -20.06
CA LYS A 30 -19.26 3.89 -19.95
C LYS A 30 -18.77 4.00 -18.51
N SER A 31 -19.20 5.03 -17.77
CA SER A 31 -18.81 5.23 -16.37
C SER A 31 -19.37 4.15 -15.45
N ILE A 32 -20.63 3.73 -15.64
CA ILE A 32 -21.23 2.61 -14.90
C ILE A 32 -20.52 1.30 -15.22
N CYS A 33 -20.23 1.00 -16.49
CA CYS A 33 -19.48 -0.20 -16.88
C CYS A 33 -18.09 -0.23 -16.24
N LYS A 34 -17.35 0.89 -16.27
CA LYS A 34 -16.06 1.02 -15.55
C LYS A 34 -16.23 0.83 -14.04
N GLY A 35 -17.30 1.36 -13.45
CA GLY A 35 -17.64 1.16 -12.04
C GLY A 35 -17.88 -0.32 -11.71
N LEU A 36 -18.61 -1.04 -12.56
CA LEU A 36 -18.86 -2.47 -12.39
C LEU A 36 -17.58 -3.30 -12.53
N PHE A 37 -16.75 -3.03 -13.55
CA PHE A 37 -15.45 -3.70 -13.70
C PHE A 37 -14.59 -3.49 -12.46
N LYS A 38 -14.54 -2.27 -11.94
CA LYS A 38 -13.82 -1.94 -10.71
C LYS A 38 -14.37 -2.68 -9.49
N ILE A 39 -15.69 -2.78 -9.31
CA ILE A 39 -16.27 -3.50 -8.18
C ILE A 39 -15.94 -4.99 -8.27
N MET A 40 -16.10 -5.62 -9.44
CA MET A 40 -15.80 -7.04 -9.63
C MET A 40 -14.31 -7.34 -9.44
N SER A 41 -13.43 -6.49 -9.95
CA SER A 41 -11.98 -6.69 -9.87
C SER A 41 -11.45 -6.63 -8.44
N LYS A 42 -12.14 -5.97 -7.50
CA LYS A 42 -11.73 -5.92 -6.09
C LYS A 42 -11.54 -7.33 -5.53
N MET A 43 -12.37 -8.28 -5.94
CA MET A 43 -12.36 -9.68 -5.52
C MET A 43 -11.78 -10.62 -6.60
N GLY A 44 -11.07 -10.07 -7.60
CA GLY A 44 -10.50 -10.88 -8.68
C GLY A 44 -11.50 -11.47 -9.68
N ILE A 45 -12.75 -10.99 -9.71
CA ILE A 45 -13.79 -11.53 -10.61
C ILE A 45 -13.71 -10.84 -11.97
N SER A 46 -13.48 -11.62 -13.03
CA SER A 46 -13.35 -11.08 -14.40
C SER A 46 -14.66 -11.02 -15.18
N THR A 47 -15.72 -11.74 -14.77
CA THR A 47 -16.96 -11.85 -15.56
C THR A 47 -18.22 -11.52 -14.76
N ILE A 48 -19.10 -10.70 -15.36
CA ILE A 48 -20.41 -10.37 -14.77
C ILE A 48 -21.31 -11.58 -14.59
N ARG A 49 -21.14 -12.61 -15.45
CA ARG A 49 -21.89 -13.87 -15.34
C ARG A 49 -21.62 -14.58 -14.02
N SER A 50 -20.37 -14.56 -13.55
CA SER A 50 -19.98 -15.14 -12.26
C SER A 50 -20.36 -14.24 -11.09
N TYR A 51 -20.27 -12.92 -11.25
CA TYR A 51 -20.64 -11.96 -10.21
C TYR A 51 -22.15 -11.96 -9.91
N ARG A 52 -22.98 -12.11 -10.95
CA ARG A 52 -24.44 -12.08 -10.82
C ARG A 52 -24.93 -13.24 -9.95
N GLY A 53 -25.54 -12.90 -8.82
CA GLY A 53 -26.08 -13.88 -7.87
C GLY A 53 -25.06 -14.40 -6.85
N ALA A 54 -23.78 -14.03 -6.97
CA ALA A 54 -22.73 -14.43 -6.01
C ALA A 54 -22.82 -13.71 -4.66
N LYS A 55 -23.59 -12.61 -4.58
CA LYS A 55 -23.86 -11.86 -3.33
C LYS A 55 -22.58 -11.40 -2.61
N ILE A 56 -21.65 -10.83 -3.36
CA ILE A 56 -20.38 -10.30 -2.87
C ILE A 56 -20.60 -8.94 -2.16
N PHE A 57 -21.30 -9.02 -1.03
CA PHE A 57 -21.70 -7.89 -0.19
C PHE A 57 -21.74 -8.35 1.26
N GLU A 58 -21.79 -7.40 2.18
CA GLU A 58 -22.01 -7.65 3.60
C GLU A 58 -23.12 -6.71 4.11
N ALA A 59 -24.03 -7.23 4.92
CA ALA A 59 -25.13 -6.44 5.47
C ALA A 59 -24.83 -6.01 6.90
N VAL A 60 -24.65 -4.71 7.14
CA VAL A 60 -24.52 -4.15 8.48
C VAL A 60 -25.80 -3.38 8.81
N GLY A 61 -26.48 -3.74 9.90
CA GLY A 61 -27.71 -3.08 10.33
C GLY A 61 -29.00 -3.66 9.75
N LEU A 62 -28.98 -4.85 9.12
CA LEU A 62 -30.18 -5.56 8.66
C LEU A 62 -30.45 -6.80 9.52
N SER A 63 -31.71 -7.05 9.87
CA SER A 63 -32.06 -8.28 10.58
C SER A 63 -31.75 -9.54 9.77
N GLU A 64 -31.39 -10.61 10.47
CA GLU A 64 -31.08 -11.91 9.86
C GLU A 64 -32.31 -12.51 9.14
N GLU A 65 -33.51 -12.30 9.67
CA GLU A 65 -34.78 -12.69 9.06
C GLU A 65 -34.96 -12.05 7.68
N LEU A 66 -34.81 -10.72 7.59
CA LEU A 66 -34.90 -9.98 6.32
C LEU A 66 -33.82 -10.47 5.33
N SER A 67 -32.59 -10.67 5.82
CA SER A 67 -31.49 -11.18 5.01
C SER A 67 -31.77 -12.56 4.41
N LYS A 68 -32.29 -13.48 5.22
CA LYS A 68 -32.68 -14.83 4.78
C LYS A 68 -33.82 -14.79 3.76
N ALA A 69 -34.86 -14.00 4.03
CA ALA A 69 -36.05 -13.94 3.19
C ALA A 69 -35.79 -13.34 1.81
N TYR A 70 -35.00 -12.25 1.72
CA TYR A 70 -34.89 -11.45 0.49
C TYR A 70 -33.52 -11.46 -0.17
N PHE A 71 -32.45 -11.79 0.57
CA PHE A 71 -31.09 -11.79 0.06
C PHE A 71 -30.45 -13.19 0.11
N GLY A 72 -31.21 -14.20 0.54
CA GLY A 72 -30.79 -15.59 0.63
C GLY A 72 -29.61 -15.80 1.58
N GLY A 73 -29.67 -15.17 2.76
CA GLY A 73 -28.78 -15.43 3.88
C GLY A 73 -27.45 -14.67 3.87
N LEU A 74 -27.42 -13.45 3.31
CA LEU A 74 -26.26 -12.58 3.40
C LEU A 74 -25.86 -12.35 4.87
N GLY A 75 -24.57 -12.47 5.20
CA GLY A 75 -24.10 -12.30 6.57
C GLY A 75 -24.51 -10.94 7.13
N SER A 76 -25.02 -10.93 8.37
CA SER A 76 -25.26 -9.70 9.13
C SER A 76 -24.76 -9.85 10.56
N PRO A 77 -23.57 -9.32 10.88
CA PRO A 77 -22.89 -9.65 12.13
C PRO A 77 -23.56 -9.04 13.37
N ILE A 78 -24.34 -7.97 13.21
CA ILE A 78 -24.98 -7.23 14.30
C ILE A 78 -26.51 -7.13 14.19
N GLY A 79 -27.13 -7.79 13.21
CA GLY A 79 -28.56 -7.65 12.96
C GLY A 79 -28.98 -6.20 12.67
N GLY A 80 -30.25 -5.87 12.93
CA GLY A 80 -30.77 -4.51 12.83
C GLY A 80 -32.19 -4.45 12.28
N ILE A 81 -32.44 -3.51 11.37
CA ILE A 81 -33.80 -3.18 10.91
C ILE A 81 -34.48 -4.34 10.19
N ARG A 82 -35.82 -4.39 10.30
CA ARG A 82 -36.68 -5.35 9.62
C ARG A 82 -37.45 -4.67 8.50
N LEU A 83 -38.33 -5.42 7.85
CA LEU A 83 -39.15 -4.91 6.75
C LEU A 83 -40.05 -3.74 7.18
N GLU A 84 -40.55 -3.76 8.43
CA GLU A 84 -41.41 -2.70 8.95
C GLU A 84 -40.67 -1.35 9.02
N GLU A 85 -39.45 -1.32 9.57
CA GLU A 85 -38.65 -0.10 9.65
C GLU A 85 -38.28 0.42 8.26
N ILE A 86 -37.95 -0.47 7.32
CA ILE A 86 -37.67 -0.10 5.91
C ILE A 86 -38.92 0.52 5.26
N ALA A 87 -40.09 -0.11 5.44
CA ALA A 87 -41.34 0.39 4.88
C ALA A 87 -41.69 1.77 5.46
N ARG A 88 -41.51 1.95 6.78
CA ARG A 88 -41.74 3.23 7.46
C ARG A 88 -40.85 4.34 6.90
N ASP A 89 -39.56 4.08 6.72
CA ASP A 89 -38.61 5.04 6.14
C ASP A 89 -38.94 5.37 4.69
N ALA A 90 -39.27 4.36 3.88
CA ALA A 90 -39.65 4.56 2.48
C ALA A 90 -40.93 5.40 2.36
N ILE A 91 -41.93 5.18 3.22
CA ILE A 91 -43.15 5.97 3.27
C ILE A 91 -42.86 7.41 3.74
N ALA A 92 -41.98 7.59 4.73
CA ALA A 92 -41.60 8.92 5.21
C ALA A 92 -40.89 9.72 4.09
N PHE A 93 -39.92 9.09 3.41
CA PHE A 93 -39.22 9.69 2.28
C PHE A 93 -40.16 10.01 1.11
N HIS A 94 -41.13 9.13 0.84
CA HIS A 94 -42.18 9.37 -0.15
C HIS A 94 -43.01 10.60 0.21
N LYS A 95 -43.50 10.70 1.46
CA LYS A 95 -44.28 11.87 1.92
C LYS A 95 -43.49 13.17 1.79
N GLU A 96 -42.23 13.18 2.26
CA GLU A 96 -41.35 14.35 2.13
C GLU A 96 -41.19 14.76 0.65
N GLY A 97 -40.93 13.80 -0.24
CA GLY A 97 -40.78 14.08 -1.66
C GLY A 97 -42.03 14.70 -2.30
N PHE A 98 -43.22 14.20 -1.97
CA PHE A 98 -44.48 14.77 -2.48
C PHE A 98 -44.83 16.13 -1.87
N GLU A 99 -44.42 16.39 -0.63
CA GLU A 99 -44.55 17.71 0.01
C GLU A 99 -43.60 18.73 -0.62
N SER A 100 -42.34 18.38 -0.83
CA SER A 100 -41.36 19.23 -1.52
C SER A 100 -41.79 19.57 -2.95
N ILE A 101 -42.44 18.65 -3.67
CA ILE A 101 -43.03 18.95 -5.00
C ILE A 101 -44.13 20.01 -4.90
N LYS A 102 -45.01 19.93 -3.90
CA LYS A 102 -46.08 20.94 -3.69
C LYS A 102 -45.52 22.31 -3.37
N ASN A 103 -44.36 22.36 -2.71
CA ASN A 103 -43.69 23.58 -2.28
C ASN A 103 -42.62 24.08 -3.27
N GLU A 104 -42.47 23.44 -4.44
CA GLU A 104 -41.43 23.75 -5.45
C GLU A 104 -39.99 23.79 -4.88
N GLU A 105 -39.69 22.95 -3.89
CA GLU A 105 -38.39 22.93 -3.24
C GLU A 105 -37.31 22.28 -4.12
N LEU A 106 -36.11 22.87 -4.14
CA LEU A 106 -34.93 22.25 -4.71
C LEU A 106 -34.49 21.03 -3.86
N LEU A 107 -33.84 20.07 -4.51
CA LEU A 107 -33.24 18.93 -3.80
C LEU A 107 -32.23 19.41 -2.74
N LYS A 108 -32.45 18.99 -1.49
CA LYS A 108 -31.61 19.35 -0.35
C LYS A 108 -30.23 18.71 -0.48
N ASN A 109 -29.18 19.48 -0.20
CA ASN A 109 -27.83 18.95 -0.07
C ASN A 109 -27.61 18.41 1.35
N ASN A 110 -27.76 17.10 1.52
CA ASN A 110 -27.68 16.45 2.82
C ASN A 110 -26.26 16.35 3.40
N GLY A 111 -25.22 16.87 2.74
CA GLY A 111 -23.86 16.87 3.31
C GLY A 111 -23.22 15.48 3.45
N LEU A 112 -23.65 14.48 2.67
CA LEU A 112 -23.18 13.09 2.80
C LEU A 112 -21.67 12.92 2.53
N TYR A 113 -21.10 13.68 1.59
CA TYR A 113 -19.69 13.56 1.19
C TYR A 113 -18.78 14.61 1.84
N ALA A 114 -19.35 15.72 2.28
CA ALA A 114 -18.64 16.83 2.91
C ALA A 114 -19.57 17.50 3.92
N PHE A 115 -19.01 17.88 5.06
CA PHE A 115 -19.75 18.50 6.15
C PHE A 115 -20.55 19.71 5.66
N ARG A 116 -21.81 19.76 6.10
CA ARG A 116 -22.71 20.92 6.01
C ARG A 116 -23.32 21.13 7.39
N LYS A 117 -23.53 22.39 7.77
CA LYS A 117 -24.03 22.75 9.11
C LYS A 117 -25.36 22.06 9.43
N ASP A 118 -26.27 22.07 8.46
CA ASP A 118 -27.63 21.55 8.60
C ASP A 118 -27.82 20.18 7.90
N GLY A 119 -26.72 19.45 7.64
CA GLY A 119 -26.74 18.16 6.96
C GLY A 119 -26.41 16.98 7.88
N GLU A 120 -25.96 15.89 7.26
CA GLU A 120 -25.48 14.67 7.91
C GLU A 120 -24.43 14.99 8.97
N LYS A 121 -24.44 14.25 10.10
CA LYS A 121 -23.44 14.45 11.15
C LYS A 121 -22.13 13.79 10.72
N HIS A 122 -21.03 14.52 10.86
CA HIS A 122 -19.67 13.99 10.65
C HIS A 122 -18.92 13.95 11.96
N ALA A 123 -18.19 12.87 12.19
CA ALA A 123 -17.34 12.71 13.38
C ALA A 123 -16.25 13.80 13.47
N TRP A 124 -15.79 14.30 12.32
CA TRP A 124 -14.98 15.51 12.25
C TRP A 124 -15.84 16.67 11.78
N ASN A 125 -15.91 17.70 12.61
CA ASN A 125 -16.67 18.93 12.37
C ASN A 125 -15.83 20.15 12.79
N PRO A 126 -16.22 21.39 12.41
CA PRO A 126 -15.41 22.57 12.70
C PRO A 126 -15.08 22.76 14.18
N GLU A 127 -16.01 22.44 15.08
CA GLU A 127 -15.84 22.60 16.52
C GLU A 127 -14.77 21.64 17.06
N THR A 128 -14.95 20.32 16.86
CA THR A 128 -13.97 19.30 17.27
C THR A 128 -12.58 19.54 16.68
N ILE A 129 -12.49 19.96 15.41
CA ILE A 129 -11.22 20.31 14.75
C ILE A 129 -10.54 21.48 15.46
N SER A 130 -11.27 22.58 15.66
CA SER A 130 -10.72 23.80 16.25
C SER A 130 -10.28 23.59 17.71
N THR A 131 -11.09 22.87 18.50
CA THR A 131 -10.79 22.59 19.92
C THR A 131 -9.55 21.72 20.06
N LEU A 132 -9.41 20.67 19.23
CA LEU A 132 -8.21 19.83 19.22
C LEU A 132 -6.95 20.63 18.84
N GLN A 133 -7.01 21.43 17.77
CA GLN A 133 -5.88 22.25 17.34
C GLN A 133 -5.47 23.27 18.42
N LEU A 134 -6.43 23.89 19.11
CA LEU A 134 -6.14 24.81 20.20
C LEU A 134 -5.51 24.08 21.39
N ALA A 135 -6.05 22.92 21.77
CA ALA A 135 -5.53 22.14 22.89
C ALA A 135 -4.04 21.78 22.72
N THR A 136 -3.67 21.29 21.54
CA THR A 136 -2.30 20.85 21.26
C THR A 136 -1.34 22.02 21.04
N ARG A 137 -1.79 23.14 20.47
CA ARG A 137 -0.97 24.35 20.30
C ARG A 137 -0.67 25.04 21.63
N LEU A 138 -1.66 25.09 22.52
CA LEU A 138 -1.52 25.69 23.85
C LEU A 138 -0.86 24.75 24.87
N GLY A 139 -0.68 23.47 24.54
CA GLY A 139 -0.24 22.46 25.51
C GLY A 139 -1.23 22.29 26.67
N SER A 140 -2.53 22.49 26.43
CA SER A 140 -3.55 22.48 27.48
C SER A 140 -4.33 21.15 27.51
N TYR A 141 -4.02 20.31 28.49
CA TYR A 141 -4.77 19.07 28.72
C TYR A 141 -6.24 19.32 29.06
N LYS A 142 -6.54 20.41 29.80
CA LYS A 142 -7.93 20.83 30.08
C LYS A 142 -8.72 21.04 28.78
N LYS A 143 -8.13 21.77 27.81
CA LYS A 143 -8.76 22.01 26.51
C LYS A 143 -8.89 20.70 25.69
N PHE A 144 -7.95 19.76 25.87
CA PHE A 144 -8.05 18.43 25.29
C PHE A 144 -9.26 17.66 25.84
N LYS A 145 -9.52 17.71 27.15
CA LYS A 145 -10.74 17.13 27.75
C LYS A 145 -12.03 17.77 27.24
N GLU A 146 -12.03 19.08 26.97
CA GLU A 146 -13.16 19.72 26.27
C GLU A 146 -13.37 19.13 24.87
N TYR A 147 -12.29 18.88 24.13
CA TYR A 147 -12.35 18.22 22.83
C TYR A 147 -12.88 16.77 22.94
N THR A 148 -12.37 15.96 23.87
CA THR A 148 -12.77 14.55 23.98
C THR A 148 -14.22 14.43 24.44
N HIS A 149 -14.67 15.33 25.33
CA HIS A 149 -16.09 15.45 25.69
C HIS A 149 -16.98 15.71 24.46
N LEU A 150 -16.61 16.63 23.57
CA LEU A 150 -17.37 16.89 22.33
C LEU A 150 -17.42 15.67 21.38
N VAL A 151 -16.40 14.82 21.40
CA VAL A 151 -16.32 13.62 20.55
C VAL A 151 -17.10 12.45 21.15
N ASP A 152 -16.99 12.24 22.47
CA ASP A 152 -17.51 11.08 23.18
C ASP A 152 -18.98 11.27 23.62
N GLU A 153 -19.39 12.49 23.98
CA GLU A 153 -20.74 12.86 24.46
C GLU A 153 -21.59 13.57 23.38
N LYS A 154 -21.49 13.07 22.15
CA LYS A 154 -22.28 13.56 21.02
C LYS A 154 -23.75 13.15 21.11
N GLU A 155 -24.63 14.02 20.61
CA GLU A 155 -26.10 13.85 20.64
C GLU A 155 -26.58 12.56 19.93
N LYS A 156 -25.89 12.15 18.86
CA LYS A 156 -26.26 10.98 18.07
C LYS A 156 -25.04 10.07 17.85
N PRO A 157 -25.19 8.74 18.02
CA PRO A 157 -24.12 7.80 17.73
C PRO A 157 -23.77 7.82 16.23
N ILE A 158 -22.48 7.72 15.93
CA ILE A 158 -21.92 7.70 14.57
C ILE A 158 -21.20 6.38 14.32
N PHE A 159 -20.55 5.81 15.33
CA PHE A 159 -19.78 4.57 15.29
C PHE A 159 -20.41 3.49 16.18
N LEU A 160 -20.09 2.21 15.93
CA LEU A 160 -20.55 1.11 16.78
C LEU A 160 -20.07 1.25 18.22
N ARG A 161 -18.82 1.69 18.42
CA ARG A 161 -18.27 1.96 19.75
C ARG A 161 -18.98 3.06 20.53
N ASP A 162 -19.86 3.87 19.91
CA ASP A 162 -20.62 4.88 20.64
C ASP A 162 -21.71 4.29 21.53
N PHE A 163 -22.20 3.10 21.17
CA PHE A 163 -23.19 2.33 21.94
C PHE A 163 -22.57 1.59 23.13
N LEU A 164 -21.26 1.63 23.28
CA LEU A 164 -20.52 0.83 24.25
C LEU A 164 -19.97 1.71 25.39
N GLY A 165 -19.74 1.11 26.54
CA GLY A 165 -19.05 1.66 27.70
C GLY A 165 -18.20 0.57 28.32
N PHE A 166 -17.72 0.81 29.53
CA PHE A 166 -16.92 -0.17 30.25
C PHE A 166 -17.28 -0.15 31.75
N ARG A 167 -17.09 -1.29 32.39
CA ARG A 167 -17.27 -1.46 33.84
C ARG A 167 -16.32 -0.56 34.62
N ARG A 168 -16.81 -0.02 35.72
CA ARG A 168 -16.06 0.90 36.60
C ARG A 168 -15.76 0.22 37.93
N ASN A 169 -14.49 0.29 38.35
CA ASN A 169 -14.05 -0.12 39.67
C ASN A 169 -12.82 0.72 40.09
N PRO A 170 -13.01 2.02 40.35
CA PRO A 170 -11.90 2.97 40.29
C PRO A 170 -10.76 2.72 41.30
N ILE A 171 -9.53 2.94 40.86
CA ILE A 171 -8.31 3.00 41.67
C ILE A 171 -7.64 4.38 41.56
N SER A 172 -6.59 4.63 42.36
CA SER A 172 -5.77 5.84 42.18
C SER A 172 -4.99 5.76 40.86
N ILE A 173 -4.99 6.86 40.10
CA ILE A 173 -4.22 6.98 38.85
C ILE A 173 -2.71 6.84 39.07
N ASP A 174 -2.21 7.09 40.28
CA ASP A 174 -0.79 6.93 40.62
C ASP A 174 -0.33 5.46 40.58
N GLN A 175 -1.27 4.51 40.63
CA GLN A 175 -0.98 3.08 40.49
C GLN A 175 -0.93 2.65 39.02
N VAL A 176 -1.43 3.48 38.10
CA VAL A 176 -1.47 3.16 36.67
C VAL A 176 -0.12 3.44 36.03
N GLU A 177 0.30 2.55 35.14
CA GLU A 177 1.54 2.64 34.39
C GLU A 177 1.76 4.04 33.80
N PRO A 178 3.02 4.50 33.72
CA PRO A 178 3.32 5.86 33.32
C PRO A 178 2.98 6.11 31.84
N VAL A 179 2.86 7.39 31.46
CA VAL A 179 2.46 7.82 30.11
C VAL A 179 3.40 7.25 29.05
N GLU A 180 4.69 7.21 29.34
CA GLU A 180 5.76 6.73 28.47
C GLU A 180 5.49 5.29 27.98
N ASN A 181 5.01 4.41 28.85
CA ASN A 181 4.70 3.03 28.49
C ASN A 181 3.56 2.93 27.48
N ILE A 182 2.57 3.81 27.59
CA ILE A 182 1.41 3.84 26.69
C ILE A 182 1.80 4.44 25.33
N LEU A 183 2.68 5.44 25.30
CA LEU A 183 3.12 6.11 24.06
C LEU A 183 3.76 5.15 23.05
N HIS A 184 4.47 4.11 23.52
CA HIS A 184 5.06 3.08 22.66
C HIS A 184 4.04 2.31 21.80
N ARG A 185 2.77 2.29 22.23
CA ARG A 185 1.66 1.62 21.52
C ARG A 185 1.04 2.50 20.44
N PHE A 186 1.44 3.76 20.34
CA PHE A 186 0.89 4.70 19.38
C PHE A 186 1.71 4.74 18.10
N VAL A 187 0.98 4.67 16.99
CA VAL A 187 1.55 4.64 15.65
C VAL A 187 0.86 5.71 14.80
N THR A 188 1.60 6.51 14.03
CA THR A 188 0.96 7.32 12.98
C THR A 188 0.62 6.44 11.78
N GLY A 189 -0.61 6.56 11.29
CA GLY A 189 -1.06 5.74 10.16
C GLY A 189 -0.25 6.01 8.88
N ALA A 190 -0.14 4.97 8.04
CA ALA A 190 0.60 5.00 6.79
C ALA A 190 0.05 6.06 5.80
N MET A 191 0.79 7.17 5.63
CA MET A 191 0.40 8.28 4.76
C MET A 191 1.56 8.68 3.86
N SER A 192 1.47 8.37 2.56
CA SER A 192 2.60 8.50 1.65
C SER A 192 3.11 9.94 1.50
N PHE A 193 4.44 10.10 1.53
CA PHE A 193 5.08 11.27 0.91
C PHE A 193 4.62 11.40 -0.56
N GLY A 194 4.14 12.59 -0.91
CA GLY A 194 3.42 12.86 -2.17
C GLY A 194 1.93 13.10 -1.96
N SER A 195 1.25 12.25 -1.17
CA SER A 195 -0.12 12.54 -0.73
C SER A 195 -0.12 13.71 0.26
N ILE A 196 0.78 13.63 1.25
CA ILE A 196 1.07 14.73 2.18
C ILE A 196 2.40 15.40 1.84
N SER A 197 2.54 16.65 2.27
CA SER A 197 3.76 17.45 2.09
C SER A 197 4.93 16.86 2.85
N LYS A 198 6.15 17.25 2.45
CA LYS A 198 7.39 16.88 3.13
C LYS A 198 7.34 17.30 4.60
N GLU A 199 6.91 18.54 4.84
CA GLU A 199 6.85 19.16 6.17
C GLU A 199 5.93 18.39 7.12
N ALA A 200 4.74 18.01 6.66
CA ALA A 200 3.81 17.23 7.47
C ALA A 200 4.37 15.83 7.77
N HIS A 201 5.01 15.19 6.78
CA HIS A 201 5.57 13.86 6.93
C HIS A 201 6.76 13.84 7.91
N GLU A 202 7.66 14.81 7.81
CA GLU A 202 8.83 14.95 8.69
C GLU A 202 8.43 15.34 10.11
N ALA A 203 7.45 16.25 10.28
CA ALA A 203 6.95 16.63 11.60
C ALA A 203 6.39 15.43 12.38
N MET A 204 5.71 14.50 11.70
CA MET A 204 5.26 13.25 12.31
C MET A 204 6.43 12.34 12.70
N ALA A 205 7.43 12.19 11.84
CA ALA A 205 8.59 11.35 12.16
C ALA A 205 9.33 11.86 13.39
N ILE A 206 9.62 13.17 13.46
CA ILE A 206 10.27 13.80 14.62
C ILE A 206 9.44 13.56 15.89
N ALA A 207 8.13 13.81 15.83
CA ALA A 207 7.25 13.67 16.99
C ALA A 207 7.24 12.23 17.51
N MET A 208 7.02 11.25 16.64
CA MET A 208 6.92 9.84 17.03
C MET A 208 8.25 9.30 17.56
N ASN A 209 9.37 9.65 16.92
CA ASN A 209 10.70 9.25 17.39
C ASN A 209 11.01 9.85 18.76
N LYS A 210 10.57 11.08 19.04
CA LYS A 210 10.77 11.74 20.34
C LYS A 210 9.98 11.08 21.47
N ILE A 211 8.79 10.55 21.19
CA ILE A 211 7.95 9.88 22.19
C ILE A 211 8.13 8.35 22.19
N HIS A 212 9.10 7.83 21.43
CA HIS A 212 9.32 6.40 21.24
C HIS A 212 8.10 5.60 20.75
N GLY A 213 7.15 6.28 20.11
CA GLY A 213 6.14 5.66 19.26
C GLY A 213 6.70 5.43 17.86
N ARG A 214 5.84 5.11 16.89
CA ARG A 214 6.30 4.84 15.52
C ARG A 214 5.56 5.66 14.47
N SER A 215 6.29 6.16 13.48
CA SER A 215 5.72 6.76 12.28
C SER A 215 5.90 5.84 11.07
N ASN A 216 5.01 5.98 10.09
CA ASN A 216 4.95 5.11 8.92
C ASN A 216 5.07 5.90 7.61
N THR A 217 5.95 5.46 6.71
CA THR A 217 6.22 6.11 5.41
C THR A 217 5.02 6.17 4.46
N GLY A 218 4.06 5.25 4.62
CA GLY A 218 3.12 4.92 3.56
C GLY A 218 3.81 4.44 2.28
N GLU A 219 3.01 4.34 1.21
CA GLU A 219 3.40 3.76 -0.08
C GLU A 219 4.33 4.65 -0.94
N GLY A 220 4.91 5.72 -0.38
CA GLY A 220 5.57 6.79 -1.13
C GLY A 220 7.08 6.69 -1.26
N GLY A 221 7.72 5.72 -0.61
CA GLY A 221 9.16 5.71 -0.35
C GLY A 221 9.56 6.71 0.74
N GLU A 222 10.86 6.77 1.04
CA GLU A 222 11.44 7.72 1.98
C GLU A 222 12.80 8.18 1.43
N ASP A 223 13.09 9.48 1.53
CA ASP A 223 14.38 10.02 1.12
C ASP A 223 15.49 9.50 2.04
N ALA A 224 16.55 8.93 1.45
CA ALA A 224 17.68 8.36 2.18
C ALA A 224 18.41 9.39 3.07
N ALA A 225 18.33 10.68 2.74
CA ALA A 225 18.87 11.74 3.60
C ALA A 225 18.25 11.75 5.01
N ARG A 226 17.04 11.17 5.19
CA ARG A 226 16.34 11.10 6.48
C ARG A 226 16.84 9.98 7.39
N PHE A 227 17.66 9.06 6.88
CA PHE A 227 18.16 7.92 7.67
C PHE A 227 19.24 8.35 8.66
N GLN A 228 19.95 9.44 8.35
CA GLN A 228 20.90 10.03 9.27
C GLN A 228 20.19 10.95 10.27
N PRO A 229 20.54 10.87 11.57
CA PRO A 229 20.08 11.84 12.56
C PRO A 229 20.48 13.27 12.19
N LEU A 230 19.67 14.23 12.60
CA LEU A 230 19.99 15.65 12.51
C LEU A 230 21.08 16.03 13.53
N LEU A 231 21.66 17.21 13.35
CA LEU A 231 22.73 17.74 14.22
C LEU A 231 22.31 17.87 15.69
N ASP A 232 21.02 18.06 15.96
CA ASP A 232 20.45 18.15 17.30
C ASP A 232 20.10 16.77 17.92
N GLY A 233 20.41 15.67 17.21
CA GLY A 233 20.11 14.30 17.61
C GLY A 233 18.69 13.84 17.27
N SER A 234 17.83 14.70 16.76
CA SER A 234 16.49 14.30 16.32
C SER A 234 16.55 13.46 15.04
N SER A 235 15.57 12.57 14.85
CA SER A 235 15.53 11.68 13.68
C SER A 235 14.33 11.97 12.80
N LEU A 236 14.58 12.12 11.50
CA LEU A 236 13.56 12.23 10.46
C LEU A 236 13.13 10.86 9.92
N ARG A 237 13.82 9.78 10.29
CA ARG A 237 13.56 8.41 9.80
C ARG A 237 12.20 7.93 10.31
N SER A 238 11.35 7.44 9.42
CA SER A 238 10.12 6.75 9.86
C SER A 238 10.45 5.34 10.33
N ALA A 239 10.03 4.97 11.54
CA ALA A 239 10.33 3.63 12.09
C ALA A 239 9.70 2.50 11.26
N ILE A 240 8.50 2.73 10.70
CA ILE A 240 7.78 1.75 9.89
C ILE A 240 7.93 2.10 8.40
N LYS A 241 8.39 1.12 7.62
CA LYS A 241 8.54 1.21 6.16
C LYS A 241 7.47 0.37 5.48
N GLN A 242 6.65 0.97 4.64
CA GLN A 242 5.59 0.23 3.95
C GLN A 242 6.10 -0.40 2.64
N VAL A 243 5.66 -1.63 2.37
CA VAL A 243 5.80 -2.34 1.09
C VAL A 243 4.40 -2.54 0.53
N ALA A 244 4.08 -1.83 -0.55
CA ALA A 244 2.78 -1.84 -1.23
C ALA A 244 2.94 -2.28 -2.70
N SER A 245 1.83 -2.55 -3.39
CA SER A 245 1.81 -3.09 -4.76
C SER A 245 2.59 -2.28 -5.80
N GLY A 246 2.76 -0.97 -5.62
CA GLY A 246 3.56 -0.14 -6.52
C GLY A 246 5.08 -0.29 -6.36
N ARG A 247 5.55 -0.85 -5.22
CA ARG A 247 6.97 -0.93 -4.80
C ARG A 247 7.73 0.40 -4.93
N PHE A 248 7.03 1.53 -4.81
CA PHE A 248 7.66 2.85 -4.92
C PHE A 248 8.66 3.06 -3.79
N GLY A 249 9.91 3.39 -4.16
CA GLY A 249 10.98 3.67 -3.21
C GLY A 249 11.41 2.47 -2.36
N VAL A 250 11.04 1.24 -2.73
CA VAL A 250 11.43 0.03 -2.01
C VAL A 250 12.78 -0.44 -2.53
N THR A 251 13.83 -0.13 -1.79
CA THR A 251 15.23 -0.55 -2.05
C THR A 251 15.78 -1.33 -0.86
N ALA A 252 16.91 -2.02 -1.03
CA ALA A 252 17.60 -2.66 0.10
C ALA A 252 17.91 -1.65 1.23
N GLU A 253 18.42 -0.46 0.90
CA GLU A 253 18.71 0.60 1.88
C GLU A 253 17.45 1.09 2.62
N TYR A 254 16.33 1.23 1.91
CA TYR A 254 15.05 1.58 2.52
C TYR A 254 14.58 0.52 3.53
N LEU A 255 14.71 -0.77 3.20
CA LEU A 255 14.26 -1.89 4.02
C LEU A 255 15.12 -2.09 5.28
N VAL A 256 16.44 -1.92 5.19
CA VAL A 256 17.34 -2.06 6.36
C VAL A 256 17.23 -0.90 7.35
N ASN A 257 16.66 0.23 6.93
CA ASN A 257 16.37 1.39 7.78
C ASN A 257 14.97 1.35 8.42
N ALA A 258 14.38 0.15 8.52
CA ALA A 258 13.09 -0.11 9.16
C ALA A 258 13.28 -0.79 10.52
N ASP A 259 12.49 -0.37 11.51
CA ASP A 259 12.26 -1.17 12.73
C ASP A 259 11.09 -2.14 12.51
N GLU A 260 10.17 -1.78 11.61
CA GLU A 260 9.05 -2.60 11.16
C GLU A 260 8.83 -2.40 9.66
N ILE A 261 8.59 -3.49 8.93
CA ILE A 261 8.22 -3.46 7.51
C ILE A 261 6.76 -3.88 7.39
N GLN A 262 5.92 -2.98 6.88
CA GLN A 262 4.48 -3.21 6.75
C GLN A 262 4.11 -3.61 5.32
N ILE A 263 3.65 -4.84 5.13
CA ILE A 263 3.03 -5.31 3.90
C ILE A 263 1.59 -4.76 3.84
N LYS A 264 1.33 -3.89 2.87
CA LYS A 264 0.03 -3.26 2.69
C LYS A 264 -0.85 -4.04 1.71
N ILE A 265 -1.64 -4.98 2.23
CA ILE A 265 -2.63 -5.70 1.40
C ILE A 265 -3.77 -4.75 1.00
N ALA A 266 -4.28 -3.97 1.94
CA ALA A 266 -5.40 -3.06 1.68
C ALA A 266 -5.40 -1.83 2.61
N GLN A 267 -6.33 -0.90 2.36
CA GLN A 267 -6.64 0.23 3.25
C GLN A 267 -8.15 0.48 3.28
N GLY A 268 -8.68 0.90 4.42
CA GLY A 268 -10.13 1.00 4.64
C GLY A 268 -10.87 1.92 3.67
N ALA A 269 -10.23 2.99 3.19
CA ALA A 269 -10.85 3.94 2.26
C ALA A 269 -11.03 3.42 0.81
N LYS A 270 -10.35 2.32 0.47
CA LYS A 270 -10.42 1.67 -0.86
C LYS A 270 -9.88 0.23 -0.84
N PRO A 271 -10.59 -0.69 -0.17
CA PRO A 271 -10.24 -2.11 -0.21
C PRO A 271 -10.38 -2.64 -1.64
N GLY A 272 -9.48 -3.56 -2.01
CA GLY A 272 -9.42 -4.17 -3.35
C GLY A 272 -8.93 -3.23 -4.46
N GLU A 273 -8.30 -2.10 -4.12
CA GLU A 273 -7.72 -1.15 -5.08
C GLU A 273 -6.33 -0.67 -4.67
N GLY A 274 -5.54 -0.23 -5.65
CA GLY A 274 -4.20 0.31 -5.43
C GLY A 274 -4.14 1.77 -4.96
N GLY A 275 -2.93 2.17 -4.58
CA GLY A 275 -2.51 3.55 -4.36
C GLY A 275 -2.80 4.47 -5.56
N GLN A 276 -3.09 5.74 -5.29
CA GLN A 276 -3.34 6.74 -6.33
C GLN A 276 -2.67 8.06 -5.96
N LEU A 277 -1.79 8.53 -6.83
CA LEU A 277 -1.20 9.86 -6.73
C LEU A 277 -1.36 10.58 -8.09
N PRO A 278 -2.17 11.66 -8.15
CA PRO A 278 -2.32 12.44 -9.38
C PRO A 278 -0.99 13.02 -9.87
N GLY A 279 -0.76 13.02 -11.18
CA GLY A 279 0.53 13.40 -11.80
C GLY A 279 0.99 14.82 -11.47
N PHE A 280 0.07 15.77 -11.31
CA PHE A 280 0.40 17.13 -10.86
C PHE A 280 0.89 17.24 -9.40
N LYS A 281 0.89 16.13 -8.64
CA LYS A 281 1.55 16.01 -7.33
C LYS A 281 2.88 15.27 -7.43
N VAL A 282 3.26 14.77 -8.60
CA VAL A 282 4.51 14.07 -8.85
C VAL A 282 5.52 15.08 -9.39
N ASN A 283 6.08 15.91 -8.49
CA ASN A 283 7.21 16.78 -8.84
C ASN A 283 8.53 15.99 -8.85
N ASP A 284 9.65 16.65 -9.16
CA ASP A 284 10.96 16.00 -9.29
C ASP A 284 11.40 15.24 -8.03
N VAL A 285 11.12 15.79 -6.85
CA VAL A 285 11.48 15.15 -5.58
C VAL A 285 10.65 13.88 -5.34
N ILE A 286 9.34 13.94 -5.60
CA ILE A 286 8.46 12.77 -5.50
C ILE A 286 8.86 11.72 -6.54
N ALA A 287 9.09 12.13 -7.78
CA ALA A 287 9.48 11.26 -8.88
C ALA A 287 10.79 10.52 -8.56
N LYS A 288 11.82 11.25 -8.09
CA LYS A 288 13.08 10.68 -7.63
C LYS A 288 12.87 9.65 -6.52
N THR A 289 12.12 10.02 -5.47
CA THR A 289 11.88 9.13 -4.31
C THR A 289 11.16 7.84 -4.71
N ARG A 290 10.32 7.91 -5.75
CA ARG A 290 9.51 6.77 -6.22
C ARG A 290 10.14 6.02 -7.39
N HIS A 291 11.31 6.43 -7.89
CA HIS A 291 11.89 5.93 -9.13
C HIS A 291 10.88 6.00 -10.30
N SER A 292 10.19 7.14 -10.40
CA SER A 292 9.20 7.44 -11.44
C SER A 292 9.57 8.70 -12.20
N ILE A 293 8.69 9.12 -13.11
CA ILE A 293 8.88 10.30 -13.96
C ILE A 293 8.01 11.46 -13.43
N PRO A 294 8.53 12.71 -13.40
CA PRO A 294 7.74 13.88 -13.02
C PRO A 294 6.49 14.06 -13.91
N GLY A 295 5.40 14.53 -13.30
CA GLY A 295 4.15 14.86 -14.00
C GLY A 295 3.23 13.67 -14.32
N ILE A 296 3.72 12.43 -14.26
CA ILE A 296 2.96 11.24 -14.60
C ILE A 296 2.15 10.74 -13.39
N SER A 297 0.87 10.42 -13.61
CA SER A 297 0.01 9.88 -12.55
C SER A 297 0.43 8.48 -12.14
N LEU A 298 0.55 8.23 -10.83
CA LEU A 298 0.94 6.94 -10.29
C LEU A 298 -0.29 6.22 -9.75
N ILE A 299 -0.76 5.22 -10.52
CA ILE A 299 -1.82 4.30 -10.10
C ILE A 299 -1.13 2.96 -9.83
N SER A 300 -1.15 2.53 -8.58
CA SER A 300 -0.58 1.23 -8.23
C SER A 300 -1.50 0.10 -8.72
N PRO A 301 -0.94 -1.08 -9.06
CA PRO A 301 -1.75 -2.27 -9.29
C PRO A 301 -2.64 -2.55 -8.06
N PRO A 302 -3.87 -3.05 -8.23
CA PRO A 302 -4.66 -3.49 -7.08
C PRO A 302 -3.99 -4.60 -6.26
N PRO A 303 -3.50 -5.71 -6.86
CA PRO A 303 -2.81 -6.75 -6.11
C PRO A 303 -1.31 -6.46 -5.98
N HIS A 304 -0.69 -7.08 -4.98
CA HIS A 304 0.74 -7.35 -5.03
C HIS A 304 0.98 -8.47 -6.06
N HIS A 305 1.84 -8.25 -7.06
CA HIS A 305 2.08 -9.25 -8.11
C HIS A 305 2.92 -10.46 -7.62
N ASP A 306 3.41 -10.40 -6.39
CA ASP A 306 4.08 -11.46 -5.65
C ASP A 306 3.27 -11.96 -4.45
N ILE A 307 1.95 -11.71 -4.44
CA ILE A 307 1.00 -12.25 -3.47
C ILE A 307 -0.30 -12.62 -4.20
N TYR A 308 -0.38 -13.86 -4.67
CA TYR A 308 -1.62 -14.42 -5.24
C TYR A 308 -2.28 -15.47 -4.35
N SER A 309 -1.60 -15.83 -3.27
CA SER A 309 -2.02 -16.85 -2.31
C SER A 309 -1.41 -16.57 -0.93
N ILE A 310 -1.75 -17.39 0.06
CA ILE A 310 -1.20 -17.23 1.42
C ILE A 310 0.27 -17.66 1.50
N GLU A 311 0.67 -18.64 0.70
CA GLU A 311 2.04 -19.10 0.56
C GLU A 311 2.93 -18.06 -0.11
N ASP A 312 2.39 -17.26 -1.05
CA ASP A 312 3.10 -16.13 -1.61
C ASP A 312 3.29 -15.00 -0.58
N LEU A 313 2.29 -14.74 0.27
CA LEU A 313 2.46 -13.82 1.39
C LEU A 313 3.55 -14.32 2.35
N ALA A 314 3.56 -15.61 2.67
CA ALA A 314 4.63 -16.22 3.47
C ALA A 314 6.00 -16.07 2.81
N GLN A 315 6.08 -16.17 1.48
CA GLN A 315 7.31 -15.92 0.74
C GLN A 315 7.76 -14.46 0.84
N LEU A 316 6.87 -13.49 0.69
CA LEU A 316 7.23 -12.07 0.87
C LEU A 316 7.66 -11.76 2.31
N ILE A 317 6.99 -12.32 3.32
CA ILE A 317 7.41 -12.19 4.72
C ILE A 317 8.83 -12.74 4.89
N PHE A 318 9.10 -13.91 4.33
CA PHE A 318 10.42 -14.52 4.34
C PHE A 318 11.47 -13.64 3.65
N ASP A 319 11.19 -13.10 2.47
CA ASP A 319 12.10 -12.21 1.73
C ASP A 319 12.46 -10.95 2.54
N LEU A 320 11.43 -10.30 3.12
CA LEU A 320 11.59 -9.07 3.92
C LEU A 320 12.36 -9.33 5.22
N LYS A 321 12.12 -10.48 5.84
CA LYS A 321 12.84 -10.89 7.05
C LYS A 321 14.29 -11.28 6.75
N ASN A 322 14.58 -11.82 5.57
CA ASN A 322 15.95 -12.09 5.15
C ASN A 322 16.73 -10.78 4.93
N VAL A 323 16.18 -9.82 4.18
CA VAL A 323 16.87 -8.54 3.94
C VAL A 323 17.03 -7.68 5.20
N ASN A 324 16.08 -7.75 6.15
CA ASN A 324 16.24 -7.12 7.45
C ASN A 324 15.81 -8.06 8.59
N PRO A 325 16.74 -8.88 9.12
CA PRO A 325 16.46 -9.82 10.20
C PRO A 325 15.95 -9.17 11.49
N GLN A 326 16.26 -7.89 11.72
CA GLN A 326 15.90 -7.18 12.95
C GLN A 326 14.48 -6.58 12.88
N ALA A 327 13.96 -6.28 11.70
CA ALA A 327 12.65 -5.67 11.56
C ALA A 327 11.51 -6.64 11.89
N LYS A 328 10.46 -6.12 12.53
CA LYS A 328 9.17 -6.82 12.62
C LYS A 328 8.44 -6.74 11.27
N ILE A 329 7.71 -7.79 10.89
CA ILE A 329 6.90 -7.79 9.67
C ILE A 329 5.43 -7.67 10.05
N SER A 330 4.79 -6.57 9.63
CA SER A 330 3.37 -6.35 9.82
C SER A 330 2.57 -6.53 8.54
N VAL A 331 1.34 -7.04 8.65
CA VAL A 331 0.43 -7.19 7.50
C VAL A 331 -0.81 -6.34 7.74
N LYS A 332 -1.05 -5.38 6.86
CA LYS A 332 -2.18 -4.46 6.94
C LYS A 332 -3.38 -4.97 6.13
N LEU A 333 -4.40 -5.41 6.86
CA LEU A 333 -5.69 -5.88 6.37
C LEU A 333 -6.77 -4.81 6.59
N VAL A 334 -7.93 -5.01 5.98
CA VAL A 334 -9.13 -4.20 6.21
C VAL A 334 -10.19 -5.08 6.83
N ALA A 335 -10.95 -4.52 7.77
CA ALA A 335 -12.10 -5.18 8.34
C ALA A 335 -13.13 -5.52 7.25
N GLU A 336 -13.46 -6.80 7.17
CA GLU A 336 -14.59 -7.39 6.44
C GLU A 336 -14.90 -8.74 7.09
N SER A 337 -16.13 -9.24 6.94
CA SER A 337 -16.47 -10.59 7.40
C SER A 337 -15.52 -11.63 6.77
N GLY A 338 -14.89 -12.47 7.59
CA GLY A 338 -13.93 -13.48 7.16
C GLY A 338 -12.45 -13.08 7.37
N VAL A 339 -12.18 -11.82 7.75
CA VAL A 339 -10.83 -11.34 8.03
C VAL A 339 -10.13 -12.14 9.12
N GLY A 340 -10.87 -12.72 10.09
CA GLY A 340 -10.28 -13.56 11.13
C GLY A 340 -9.65 -14.83 10.58
N THR A 341 -10.25 -15.43 9.55
CA THR A 341 -9.69 -16.60 8.86
C THR A 341 -8.41 -16.23 8.11
N ILE A 342 -8.41 -15.08 7.43
CA ILE A 342 -7.22 -14.54 6.75
C ILE A 342 -6.12 -14.27 7.78
N ALA A 343 -6.45 -13.66 8.92
CA ALA A 343 -5.51 -13.38 9.99
C ALA A 343 -4.85 -14.64 10.56
N ALA A 344 -5.59 -15.75 10.69
CA ALA A 344 -5.01 -17.04 11.07
C ALA A 344 -4.01 -17.56 10.03
N GLY A 345 -4.30 -17.40 8.73
CA GLY A 345 -3.35 -17.68 7.65
C GLY A 345 -2.10 -16.80 7.73
N VAL A 346 -2.28 -15.50 7.95
CA VAL A 346 -1.19 -14.51 8.09
C VAL A 346 -0.28 -14.85 9.28
N ALA A 347 -0.86 -15.27 10.39
CA ALA A 347 -0.09 -15.71 11.56
C ALA A 347 0.75 -16.97 11.26
N LYS A 348 0.18 -17.94 10.53
CA LYS A 348 0.91 -19.15 10.08
C LYS A 348 1.98 -18.82 9.03
N ALA A 349 1.77 -17.76 8.24
CA ALA A 349 2.73 -17.21 7.30
C ALA A 349 3.87 -16.42 7.98
N LYS A 350 3.93 -16.42 9.33
CA LYS A 350 5.00 -15.87 10.15
C LYS A 350 5.04 -14.33 10.24
N ALA A 351 3.93 -13.64 10.01
CA ALA A 351 3.87 -12.21 10.36
C ALA A 351 4.04 -12.04 11.88
N ASP A 352 4.68 -10.94 12.30
CA ASP A 352 4.81 -10.59 13.72
C ASP A 352 3.60 -9.77 14.22
N LEU A 353 3.00 -9.00 13.31
CA LEU A 353 1.92 -8.05 13.63
C LEU A 353 0.84 -8.04 12.54
N ILE A 354 -0.43 -7.91 12.94
CA ILE A 354 -1.56 -7.74 12.03
C ILE A 354 -2.25 -6.42 12.33
N VAL A 355 -2.42 -5.59 11.30
CA VAL A 355 -3.20 -4.35 11.39
C VAL A 355 -4.60 -4.58 10.83
N ILE A 356 -5.63 -4.33 11.63
CA ILE A 356 -7.02 -4.31 11.19
C ILE A 356 -7.46 -2.86 11.00
N SER A 357 -7.62 -2.46 9.74
CA SER A 357 -8.12 -1.13 9.38
C SER A 357 -9.63 -1.09 9.19
N GLY A 358 -10.29 -0.13 9.83
CA GLY A 358 -11.69 0.17 9.58
C GLY A 358 -11.95 0.93 8.26
N ALA A 359 -13.12 0.73 7.66
CA ALA A 359 -13.59 1.43 6.46
C ALA A 359 -13.61 2.95 6.61
N GLU A 360 -13.72 3.44 7.84
CA GLU A 360 -13.71 4.85 8.21
C GLU A 360 -12.34 5.54 8.05
N GLY A 361 -11.29 4.81 7.67
CA GLY A 361 -9.94 5.33 7.44
C GLY A 361 -9.85 6.44 6.38
N GLY A 362 -8.84 7.31 6.52
CA GLY A 362 -8.61 8.42 5.59
C GLY A 362 -7.92 8.02 4.27
N THR A 363 -7.96 8.91 3.27
CA THR A 363 -7.21 8.78 2.02
C THR A 363 -6.94 10.14 1.38
N GLY A 364 -5.79 10.26 0.70
CA GLY A 364 -5.48 11.44 -0.12
C GLY A 364 -6.23 11.48 -1.45
N ALA A 365 -6.50 10.29 -2.04
CA ALA A 365 -7.21 10.12 -3.30
C ALA A 365 -7.83 8.71 -3.40
N SER A 366 -9.14 8.66 -3.65
CA SER A 366 -9.91 7.42 -3.82
C SER A 366 -11.23 7.72 -4.54
N PRO A 367 -11.81 6.76 -5.30
CA PRO A 367 -13.18 6.86 -5.78
C PRO A 367 -14.17 7.04 -4.62
N ALA A 368 -15.14 7.95 -4.79
CA ALA A 368 -16.15 8.22 -3.77
C ALA A 368 -16.99 6.97 -3.41
N SER A 369 -17.21 6.07 -4.39
CA SER A 369 -17.89 4.80 -4.16
C SER A 369 -17.15 3.91 -3.17
N SER A 370 -15.82 3.82 -3.27
CA SER A 370 -15.02 2.97 -2.40
C SER A 370 -14.94 3.51 -0.97
N ILE A 371 -14.85 4.84 -0.81
CA ILE A 371 -14.86 5.50 0.51
C ILE A 371 -16.17 5.21 1.28
N ARG A 372 -17.30 5.05 0.57
CA ARG A 372 -18.61 4.91 1.20
C ARG A 372 -19.12 3.47 1.31
N TYR A 373 -18.69 2.57 0.42
CA TYR A 373 -19.35 1.29 0.23
C TYR A 373 -18.41 0.08 0.26
N ALA A 374 -17.16 0.22 0.71
CA ALA A 374 -16.21 -0.89 0.79
C ALA A 374 -15.52 -0.95 2.16
N GLY A 375 -15.46 -2.17 2.74
CA GLY A 375 -15.01 -2.44 4.10
C GLY A 375 -16.10 -2.24 5.15
N ILE A 376 -15.84 -2.68 6.38
CA ILE A 376 -16.71 -2.48 7.56
C ILE A 376 -15.98 -1.79 8.71
N SER A 377 -16.67 -1.58 9.83
CA SER A 377 -16.14 -0.91 11.01
C SER A 377 -14.99 -1.72 11.66
N PRO A 378 -13.99 -1.04 12.28
CA PRO A 378 -12.86 -1.73 12.89
C PRO A 378 -13.28 -2.67 14.03
N GLU A 379 -14.34 -2.33 14.78
CA GLU A 379 -14.88 -3.14 15.89
C GLU A 379 -15.24 -4.57 15.45
N LEU A 380 -15.82 -4.71 14.25
CA LEU A 380 -16.27 -6.00 13.73
C LEU A 380 -15.07 -6.86 13.31
N GLY A 381 -14.18 -6.29 12.48
CA GLY A 381 -13.01 -7.02 11.99
C GLY A 381 -12.01 -7.35 13.09
N LEU A 382 -11.82 -6.44 14.06
CA LEU A 382 -10.89 -6.65 15.17
C LEU A 382 -11.39 -7.76 16.09
N SER A 383 -12.67 -7.75 16.45
CA SER A 383 -13.23 -8.78 17.31
C SER A 383 -13.22 -10.16 16.62
N GLU A 384 -13.59 -10.24 15.34
CA GLU A 384 -13.51 -11.49 14.59
C GLU A 384 -12.07 -12.03 14.54
N THR A 385 -11.10 -11.15 14.32
CA THR A 385 -9.67 -11.49 14.31
C THR A 385 -9.20 -12.00 15.67
N GLN A 386 -9.53 -11.28 16.75
CA GLN A 386 -9.23 -11.67 18.12
C GLN A 386 -9.79 -13.06 18.43
N GLN A 387 -11.08 -13.26 18.21
CA GLN A 387 -11.77 -14.52 18.48
C GLN A 387 -11.16 -15.68 17.67
N THR A 388 -10.93 -15.48 16.37
CA THR A 388 -10.40 -16.53 15.49
C THR A 388 -8.97 -16.93 15.86
N LEU A 389 -8.11 -15.96 16.16
CA LEU A 389 -6.72 -16.26 16.56
C LEU A 389 -6.65 -16.98 17.92
N VAL A 390 -7.51 -16.61 18.87
CA VAL A 390 -7.61 -17.30 20.18
C VAL A 390 -8.13 -18.72 20.00
N LEU A 391 -9.17 -18.90 19.18
CA LEU A 391 -9.75 -20.21 18.87
C LEU A 391 -8.70 -21.18 18.29
N ASN A 392 -7.78 -20.67 17.47
CA ASN A 392 -6.73 -21.46 16.81
C ASN A 392 -5.42 -21.55 17.60
N GLY A 393 -5.32 -20.96 18.80
CA GLY A 393 -4.08 -20.94 19.59
C GLY A 393 -2.94 -20.12 18.96
N LEU A 394 -3.26 -19.21 18.04
CA LEU A 394 -2.28 -18.39 17.31
C LEU A 394 -2.10 -17.00 17.90
N ARG A 395 -3.07 -16.52 18.71
CA ARG A 395 -3.09 -15.14 19.22
C ARG A 395 -1.85 -14.75 20.03
N GLY A 396 -1.21 -15.72 20.69
CA GLY A 396 0.01 -15.50 21.48
C GLY A 396 1.23 -15.06 20.65
N GLN A 397 1.23 -15.32 19.34
CA GLN A 397 2.36 -15.08 18.43
C GLN A 397 2.26 -13.75 17.67
N ILE A 398 1.15 -13.03 17.82
CA ILE A 398 0.81 -11.88 16.97
C ILE A 398 0.50 -10.67 17.83
N VAL A 399 1.07 -9.52 17.49
CA VAL A 399 0.57 -8.23 17.97
C VAL A 399 -0.60 -7.79 17.08
N LEU A 400 -1.72 -7.37 17.68
CA LEU A 400 -2.83 -6.77 16.93
C LEU A 400 -2.78 -5.25 17.00
N GLN A 401 -2.80 -4.59 15.84
CA GLN A 401 -2.96 -3.14 15.74
C GLN A 401 -4.34 -2.82 15.15
N ALA A 402 -4.99 -1.78 15.68
CA ALA A 402 -6.23 -1.24 15.10
C ALA A 402 -6.04 0.18 14.60
N ASP A 403 -6.61 0.49 13.43
CA ASP A 403 -6.79 1.87 12.98
C ASP A 403 -8.18 2.07 12.34
N GLY A 404 -8.57 3.33 12.18
CA GLY A 404 -9.91 3.70 11.74
C GLY A 404 -10.47 4.76 12.67
N GLN A 405 -10.25 6.02 12.31
CA GLN A 405 -10.84 7.17 12.99
C GLN A 405 -10.80 7.16 14.53
N LEU A 406 -9.75 6.61 15.14
CA LEU A 406 -9.46 6.71 16.56
C LEU A 406 -9.12 8.17 16.94
N LYS A 407 -9.77 8.70 17.96
CA LYS A 407 -9.78 10.13 18.32
C LYS A 407 -9.49 10.43 19.78
N THR A 408 -9.89 9.54 20.68
CA THR A 408 -9.90 9.75 22.14
C THR A 408 -9.29 8.57 22.88
N GLY A 409 -8.97 8.74 24.16
CA GLY A 409 -8.48 7.66 25.02
C GLY A 409 -9.55 6.58 25.21
N ARG A 410 -10.82 6.96 25.19
CA ARG A 410 -11.95 6.01 25.19
C ARG A 410 -11.96 5.11 23.95
N ASP A 411 -11.71 5.64 22.76
CA ASP A 411 -11.57 4.83 21.55
C ASP A 411 -10.45 3.78 21.71
N VAL A 412 -9.31 4.20 22.27
CA VAL A 412 -8.15 3.31 22.54
C VAL A 412 -8.53 2.19 23.49
N ILE A 413 -9.19 2.49 24.61
CA ILE A 413 -9.63 1.49 25.58
C ILE A 413 -10.60 0.48 24.96
N LEU A 414 -11.58 0.95 24.18
CA LEU A 414 -12.54 0.04 23.55
C LEU A 414 -11.86 -0.89 22.53
N MET A 415 -10.91 -0.39 21.74
CA MET A 415 -10.11 -1.25 20.86
C MET A 415 -9.25 -2.24 21.65
N ALA A 416 -8.68 -1.81 22.78
CA ALA A 416 -7.89 -2.67 23.66
C ALA A 416 -8.72 -3.85 24.17
N LEU A 417 -9.91 -3.57 24.71
CA LEU A 417 -10.85 -4.57 25.21
C LEU A 417 -11.29 -5.55 24.10
N MET A 418 -11.35 -5.10 22.85
CA MET A 418 -11.62 -5.95 21.68
C MET A 418 -10.39 -6.73 21.18
N GLY A 419 -9.20 -6.49 21.72
CA GLY A 419 -7.99 -7.29 21.47
C GLY A 419 -6.81 -6.56 20.84
N ALA A 420 -6.92 -5.26 20.53
CA ALA A 420 -5.79 -4.49 20.00
C ALA A 420 -4.74 -4.22 21.09
N GLU A 421 -3.48 -4.17 20.69
CA GLU A 421 -2.32 -3.87 21.53
C GLU A 421 -1.64 -2.56 21.10
N GLU A 422 -1.85 -2.15 19.84
CA GLU A 422 -1.33 -0.94 19.22
C GLU A 422 -2.43 -0.17 18.47
N TYR A 423 -2.26 1.15 18.36
CA TYR A 423 -3.31 2.06 17.91
C TYR A 423 -2.79 3.04 16.87
N GLY A 424 -3.42 3.03 15.69
CA GLY A 424 -3.02 3.84 14.54
C GLY A 424 -3.82 5.16 14.42
N PHE A 425 -3.10 6.27 14.30
CA PHE A 425 -3.67 7.63 14.19
C PHE A 425 -3.20 8.32 12.91
N ALA A 426 -4.13 8.60 11.99
CA ALA A 426 -3.82 9.28 10.73
C ALA A 426 -4.48 10.67 10.69
N THR A 427 -5.81 10.70 10.56
CA THR A 427 -6.56 11.96 10.37
C THR A 427 -6.44 12.91 11.55
N SER A 428 -6.47 12.40 12.79
CA SER A 428 -6.24 13.20 14.00
C SER A 428 -4.86 13.84 14.00
N ALA A 429 -3.80 13.10 13.67
CA ALA A 429 -2.45 13.64 13.53
C ALA A 429 -2.37 14.75 12.45
N LEU A 430 -3.02 14.57 11.29
CA LEU A 430 -3.08 15.62 10.27
C LEU A 430 -3.88 16.86 10.72
N ILE A 431 -4.95 16.69 11.51
CA ILE A 431 -5.71 17.81 12.10
C ILE A 431 -4.84 18.59 13.08
N VAL A 432 -4.09 17.91 13.95
CA VAL A 432 -3.15 18.53 14.88
C VAL A 432 -2.10 19.35 14.14
N LEU A 433 -1.63 18.87 12.99
CA LEU A 433 -0.71 19.60 12.10
C LEU A 433 -1.38 20.71 11.26
N GLY A 434 -2.69 20.90 11.37
CA GLY A 434 -3.41 22.04 10.78
C GLY A 434 -4.49 21.69 9.76
N CYS A 435 -4.74 20.42 9.45
CA CYS A 435 -5.82 20.05 8.53
C CYS A 435 -7.19 20.58 8.99
N VAL A 436 -7.91 21.24 8.09
CA VAL A 436 -9.25 21.82 8.33
C VAL A 436 -10.38 21.01 7.67
N MET A 437 -10.08 19.78 7.24
CA MET A 437 -11.03 18.83 6.63
C MET A 437 -11.77 19.34 5.38
N MET A 438 -11.09 20.11 4.54
CA MET A 438 -11.66 20.62 3.26
C MET A 438 -11.92 19.51 2.22
N ARG A 439 -11.32 18.32 2.38
CA ARG A 439 -11.45 17.15 1.48
C ARG A 439 -11.04 17.38 0.02
N LYS A 440 -10.10 18.31 -0.23
CA LYS A 440 -9.48 18.58 -1.54
C LYS A 440 -8.04 18.04 -1.67
N CYS A 441 -7.68 17.04 -0.87
CA CYS A 441 -6.32 16.47 -0.82
C CYS A 441 -5.80 16.00 -2.19
N HIS A 442 -6.71 15.46 -3.02
CA HIS A 442 -6.43 14.98 -4.38
C HIS A 442 -6.21 16.09 -5.40
N GLN A 443 -6.64 17.33 -5.13
CA GLN A 443 -6.57 18.44 -6.08
C GLN A 443 -5.27 19.25 -5.99
N ASN A 444 -4.36 18.90 -5.07
CA ASN A 444 -3.14 19.66 -4.79
C ASN A 444 -3.38 21.09 -4.26
N THR A 445 -4.59 21.43 -3.85
CA THR A 445 -5.01 22.79 -3.43
C THR A 445 -5.21 22.89 -1.91
N CYS A 446 -4.45 22.14 -1.12
CA CYS A 446 -4.57 22.19 0.34
C CYS A 446 -4.24 23.60 0.87
N PRO A 447 -5.18 24.28 1.56
CA PRO A 447 -5.01 25.69 1.93
C PRO A 447 -3.97 25.91 3.05
N VAL A 448 -3.60 24.84 3.75
CA VAL A 448 -2.76 24.85 4.97
C VAL A 448 -1.47 24.07 4.81
N GLY A 449 -1.07 23.77 3.57
CA GLY A 449 0.23 23.14 3.28
C GLY A 449 0.38 21.68 3.72
N VAL A 450 -0.69 20.98 4.14
CA VAL A 450 -0.63 19.59 4.63
C VAL A 450 -0.65 18.56 3.48
N ALA A 451 -1.64 18.63 2.59
CA ALA A 451 -1.87 17.61 1.55
C ALA A 451 -1.63 18.15 0.13
N THR A 452 -0.48 18.78 -0.09
CA THR A 452 -0.11 19.43 -1.35
C THR A 452 1.40 19.35 -1.60
N GLN A 453 1.79 19.29 -2.86
CA GLN A 453 3.17 19.43 -3.36
C GLN A 453 3.40 20.78 -4.04
N ASN A 454 2.39 21.64 -4.10
CA ASN A 454 2.56 23.02 -4.58
C ASN A 454 3.39 23.81 -3.56
N GLU A 455 4.51 24.39 -4.00
CA GLU A 455 5.47 25.06 -3.13
C GLU A 455 4.88 26.28 -2.40
N GLU A 456 4.08 27.10 -3.09
CA GLU A 456 3.42 28.26 -2.48
C GLU A 456 2.40 27.87 -1.41
N LEU A 457 1.68 26.77 -1.61
CA LEU A 457 0.76 26.26 -0.59
C LEU A 457 1.48 25.57 0.56
N ARG A 458 2.62 24.91 0.31
CA ARG A 458 3.47 24.32 1.36
C ARG A 458 4.05 25.36 2.31
N LYS A 459 4.37 26.57 1.83
CA LYS A 459 4.78 27.71 2.70
C LYS A 459 3.73 28.09 3.76
N ARG A 460 2.48 27.67 3.60
CA ARG A 460 1.37 27.89 4.56
C ARG A 460 1.29 26.81 5.64
N PHE A 461 2.20 25.83 5.63
CA PHE A 461 2.27 24.81 6.66
C PHE A 461 2.80 25.43 7.96
N HIS A 462 1.97 25.42 9.00
CA HIS A 462 2.31 25.92 10.33
C HIS A 462 2.24 24.83 11.41
N GLY A 463 2.12 23.56 11.01
CA GLY A 463 2.18 22.43 11.93
C GLY A 463 3.58 22.27 12.53
N ARG A 464 3.66 21.77 13.76
CA ARG A 464 4.92 21.50 14.44
C ARG A 464 4.89 20.15 15.15
N SER A 465 6.04 19.50 15.27
CA SER A 465 6.17 18.20 15.92
C SER A 465 5.76 18.25 17.39
N GLU A 466 5.98 19.37 18.09
CA GLU A 466 5.58 19.56 19.50
C GLU A 466 4.07 19.46 19.68
N TYR A 467 3.27 19.87 18.69
CA TYR A 467 1.81 19.75 18.77
C TYR A 467 1.38 18.28 18.76
N LEU A 468 2.08 17.44 18.00
CA LEU A 468 1.84 16.00 17.98
C LEU A 468 2.32 15.33 19.27
N VAL A 469 3.48 15.75 19.81
CA VAL A 469 3.95 15.29 21.12
C VAL A 469 2.88 15.57 22.18
N ASN A 470 2.37 16.81 22.24
CA ASN A 470 1.27 17.18 23.15
C ASN A 470 0.03 16.30 22.93
N PHE A 471 -0.40 16.10 21.68
CA PHE A 471 -1.55 15.25 21.36
C PHE A 471 -1.41 13.84 21.92
N PHE A 472 -0.29 13.16 21.64
CA PHE A 472 -0.09 11.78 22.08
C PHE A 472 0.09 11.69 23.60
N THR A 473 0.79 12.65 24.22
CA THR A 473 0.90 12.72 25.69
C THR A 473 -0.47 12.89 26.35
N PHE A 474 -1.33 13.77 25.82
CA PHE A 474 -2.69 13.95 26.34
C PHE A 474 -3.55 12.70 26.14
N LEU A 475 -3.44 12.08 24.98
CA LEU A 475 -4.16 10.84 24.69
C LEU A 475 -3.74 9.71 25.64
N ALA A 476 -2.43 9.52 25.85
CA ALA A 476 -1.91 8.53 26.80
C ALA A 476 -2.33 8.84 28.24
N GLN A 477 -2.33 10.12 28.65
CA GLN A 477 -2.82 10.51 29.96
C GLN A 477 -4.32 10.19 30.13
N GLU A 478 -5.15 10.42 29.12
CA GLU A 478 -6.58 10.04 29.16
C GLU A 478 -6.78 8.52 29.19
N VAL A 479 -5.93 7.75 28.50
CA VAL A 479 -5.92 6.29 28.63
C VAL A 479 -5.63 5.86 30.07
N ARG A 480 -4.68 6.52 30.76
CA ARG A 480 -4.40 6.24 32.19
C ARG A 480 -5.61 6.54 33.07
N GLU A 481 -6.31 7.63 32.81
CA GLU A 481 -7.53 8.00 33.53
C GLU A 481 -8.61 6.91 33.40
N HIS A 482 -8.80 6.38 32.19
CA HIS A 482 -9.76 5.30 31.97
C HIS A 482 -9.32 3.96 32.58
N LEU A 483 -8.03 3.61 32.51
CA LEU A 483 -7.51 2.44 33.22
C LEU A 483 -7.76 2.55 34.73
N ALA A 484 -7.48 3.73 35.32
CA ALA A 484 -7.74 4.00 36.72
C ALA A 484 -9.24 3.87 37.04
N GLU A 485 -10.12 4.43 36.21
CA GLU A 485 -11.57 4.34 36.35
C GLU A 485 -12.11 2.90 36.27
N MET A 486 -11.52 2.07 35.42
CA MET A 486 -11.86 0.66 35.29
C MET A 486 -11.26 -0.21 36.41
N GLY A 487 -10.25 0.28 37.12
CA GLY A 487 -9.59 -0.44 38.21
C GLY A 487 -8.36 -1.24 37.82
N PHE A 488 -7.69 -0.88 36.71
CA PHE A 488 -6.53 -1.61 36.19
C PHE A 488 -5.28 -0.75 36.19
N THR A 489 -4.14 -1.36 36.51
CA THR A 489 -2.85 -0.67 36.57
C THR A 489 -2.09 -0.68 35.25
N ARG A 490 -2.37 -1.63 34.35
CA ARG A 490 -1.67 -1.77 33.07
C ARG A 490 -2.65 -2.02 31.93
N MET A 491 -2.32 -1.51 30.74
CA MET A 491 -3.02 -1.78 29.50
C MET A 491 -3.04 -3.29 29.19
N ASP A 492 -1.93 -4.00 29.44
CA ASP A 492 -1.83 -5.44 29.22
C ASP A 492 -2.88 -6.28 29.95
N ASP A 493 -3.43 -5.77 31.05
CA ASP A 493 -4.40 -6.49 31.90
C ASP A 493 -5.82 -6.46 31.31
N ILE A 494 -6.10 -5.53 30.38
CA ILE A 494 -7.42 -5.34 29.78
C ILE A 494 -7.51 -5.85 28.34
N ILE A 495 -6.38 -6.10 27.66
CA ILE A 495 -6.37 -6.48 26.25
C ILE A 495 -7.19 -7.77 26.03
N GLY A 496 -8.19 -7.70 25.15
CA GLY A 496 -9.08 -8.81 24.82
C GLY A 496 -10.15 -9.15 25.88
N ARG A 497 -10.30 -8.32 26.93
CA ARG A 497 -11.30 -8.49 27.99
C ARG A 497 -12.66 -7.89 27.62
N THR A 498 -13.31 -8.45 26.60
CA THR A 498 -14.66 -8.01 26.17
C THR A 498 -15.72 -8.13 27.27
N ASP A 499 -15.49 -8.95 28.30
CA ASP A 499 -16.34 -9.06 29.49
C ASP A 499 -16.42 -7.77 30.33
N LEU A 500 -15.51 -6.82 30.11
CA LEU A 500 -15.55 -5.50 30.76
C LEU A 500 -16.34 -4.47 29.96
N ILE A 501 -16.77 -4.77 28.73
CA ILE A 501 -17.57 -3.88 27.89
C ILE A 501 -19.04 -3.98 28.30
N GLU A 502 -19.70 -2.83 28.38
CA GLU A 502 -21.14 -2.74 28.67
C GLU A 502 -21.86 -1.96 27.57
N ARG A 503 -23.09 -2.36 27.23
CA ARG A 503 -23.93 -1.59 26.31
C ARG A 503 -24.50 -0.39 27.06
N LYS A 504 -24.41 0.81 26.48
CA LYS A 504 -25.09 2.01 27.01
C LYS A 504 -26.62 1.81 26.96
N SER A 505 -27.33 2.42 27.90
CA SER A 505 -28.80 2.29 27.97
C SER A 505 -29.49 2.89 26.74
N ASP A 506 -30.42 2.14 26.14
CA ASP A 506 -31.26 2.61 25.04
C ASP A 506 -32.49 3.41 25.54
N ALA A 507 -32.70 3.56 26.86
CA ALA A 507 -33.94 4.07 27.44
C ALA A 507 -34.32 5.50 27.02
N ASN A 508 -33.34 6.32 26.63
CA ASN A 508 -33.54 7.69 26.15
C ASN A 508 -33.08 7.89 24.70
N ASP A 509 -32.91 6.80 23.94
CA ASP A 509 -32.46 6.90 22.55
C ASP A 509 -33.61 7.42 21.66
N PRO A 510 -33.45 8.57 20.97
CA PRO A 510 -34.49 9.11 20.10
C PRO A 510 -34.74 8.24 18.86
N ASN A 511 -33.87 7.28 18.54
CA ASN A 511 -34.00 6.40 17.39
C ASN A 511 -34.28 4.95 17.83
N PRO A 512 -35.52 4.44 17.67
CA PRO A 512 -35.88 3.09 18.10
C PRO A 512 -35.15 1.99 17.31
N LYS A 513 -34.51 2.32 16.18
CA LYS A 513 -33.74 1.35 15.38
C LYS A 513 -32.46 0.91 16.08
N HIS A 514 -31.90 1.71 16.98
CA HIS A 514 -30.65 1.37 17.67
C HIS A 514 -30.84 0.18 18.62
N ALA A 515 -32.01 0.05 19.24
CA ALA A 515 -32.38 -1.10 20.07
C ALA A 515 -32.40 -2.43 19.29
N LEU A 516 -32.47 -2.39 17.95
CA LEU A 516 -32.50 -3.58 17.09
C LEU A 516 -31.11 -4.14 16.78
N ILE A 517 -30.04 -3.43 17.15
CA ILE A 517 -28.66 -3.88 16.96
C ILE A 517 -28.29 -4.88 18.07
N ASP A 518 -27.65 -5.98 17.69
CA ASP A 518 -27.16 -7.02 18.60
C ASP A 518 -25.62 -7.08 18.62
N PHE A 519 -25.03 -6.81 19.78
CA PHE A 519 -23.58 -6.84 19.99
C PHE A 519 -23.07 -8.18 20.54
N THR A 520 -23.93 -9.18 20.74
CA THR A 520 -23.57 -10.46 21.39
C THR A 520 -22.42 -11.16 20.69
N LYS A 521 -22.45 -11.25 19.35
CA LYS A 521 -21.36 -11.88 18.56
C LYS A 521 -20.07 -11.05 18.60
N LEU A 522 -20.19 -9.73 18.59
CA LEU A 522 -19.07 -8.81 18.64
C LEU A 522 -18.35 -8.86 20.00
N LEU A 523 -19.08 -9.06 21.09
CA LEU A 523 -18.52 -9.09 22.45
C LEU A 523 -18.22 -10.50 22.97
N ALA A 524 -18.50 -11.53 22.16
CA ALA A 524 -18.27 -12.92 22.54
C ALA A 524 -16.78 -13.17 22.85
N ARG A 525 -16.54 -13.91 23.94
CA ARG A 525 -15.21 -14.34 24.32
C ARG A 525 -15.07 -15.84 24.04
N VAL A 526 -13.93 -16.23 23.49
CA VAL A 526 -13.58 -17.65 23.33
C VAL A 526 -13.12 -18.18 24.68
N ASP A 527 -13.83 -19.18 25.19
CA ASP A 527 -13.53 -19.84 26.47
C ASP A 527 -12.56 -21.00 26.25
N ASN A 528 -11.27 -20.71 26.19
CA ASN A 528 -10.19 -21.70 26.12
C ASN A 528 -8.93 -21.22 26.86
N SER A 529 -7.90 -22.06 26.93
CA SER A 529 -6.63 -21.75 27.61
C SER A 529 -5.62 -20.99 26.74
N ALA A 530 -6.00 -20.54 25.54
CA ALA A 530 -5.07 -19.86 24.64
C ALA A 530 -4.79 -18.43 25.14
N ALA A 531 -3.62 -17.91 24.79
CA ALA A 531 -3.28 -16.53 25.08
C ALA A 531 -4.25 -15.58 24.34
N ILE A 532 -4.67 -14.51 25.02
CA ILE A 532 -5.57 -13.48 24.47
C ILE A 532 -4.82 -12.24 23.94
N ARG A 533 -3.50 -12.21 24.12
CA ARG A 533 -2.58 -11.15 23.68
C ARG A 533 -1.23 -11.72 23.27
N HIS A 534 -0.34 -10.90 22.70
CA HIS A 534 1.01 -11.31 22.34
C HIS A 534 1.82 -11.67 23.59
N VAL A 535 2.48 -12.83 23.56
CA VAL A 535 3.32 -13.35 24.66
C VAL A 535 4.59 -14.05 24.17
N ILE A 536 4.68 -14.42 22.89
CA ILE A 536 5.84 -15.10 22.30
C ILE A 536 6.11 -14.54 20.91
N ASP A 537 7.39 -14.34 20.58
CA ASP A 537 7.82 -13.93 19.24
C ASP A 537 7.74 -15.09 18.24
N GLN A 538 7.63 -14.76 16.95
CA GLN A 538 7.69 -15.72 15.85
C GLN A 538 9.10 -16.26 15.61
N ASP A 539 9.21 -17.57 15.36
CA ASP A 539 10.38 -18.14 14.68
C ASP A 539 10.16 -18.10 13.16
N HIS A 540 11.03 -17.33 12.51
CA HIS A 540 11.04 -17.07 11.07
C HIS A 540 11.92 -18.06 10.28
N GLY A 541 12.68 -18.93 10.94
CA GLY A 541 13.49 -19.95 10.27
C GLY A 541 14.63 -19.41 9.39
N ILE A 542 15.11 -18.19 9.65
CA ILE A 542 16.14 -17.53 8.82
C ILE A 542 17.58 -17.85 9.24
N SER A 543 17.80 -18.56 10.34
CA SER A 543 19.15 -18.88 10.84
C SER A 543 19.90 -19.92 10.01
N ALA A 544 19.18 -20.69 9.18
CA ALA A 544 19.74 -21.78 8.38
C ALA A 544 19.70 -21.51 6.86
N VAL A 545 19.42 -20.27 6.44
CA VAL A 545 19.37 -19.92 5.01
C VAL A 545 20.76 -19.92 4.38
N LYS A 546 20.83 -20.14 3.06
CA LYS A 546 22.09 -20.17 2.32
C LYS A 546 22.93 -18.91 2.51
N ASP A 547 22.28 -17.75 2.63
CA ASP A 547 22.96 -16.47 2.78
C ASP A 547 23.84 -16.39 4.02
N VAL A 548 23.54 -17.12 5.11
CA VAL A 548 24.40 -17.15 6.30
C VAL A 548 25.79 -17.65 5.91
N THR A 549 25.86 -18.77 5.19
CA THR A 549 27.13 -19.32 4.68
C THR A 549 27.80 -18.39 3.66
N ILE A 550 27.02 -17.73 2.80
CA ILE A 550 27.57 -16.80 1.81
C ILE A 550 28.20 -15.59 2.51
N ILE A 551 27.54 -15.02 3.52
CA ILE A 551 28.01 -13.86 4.29
C ILE A 551 29.30 -14.21 5.03
N ASP A 552 29.37 -15.39 5.65
CA ASP A 552 30.58 -15.87 6.35
C ASP A 552 31.77 -15.98 5.37
N ALA A 553 31.54 -16.51 4.17
CA ALA A 553 32.59 -16.62 3.15
C ALA A 553 32.92 -15.28 2.46
N ALA A 554 32.02 -14.30 2.51
CA ALA A 554 32.15 -12.99 1.86
C ALA A 554 32.66 -11.88 2.79
N GLN A 555 33.10 -12.20 4.02
CA GLN A 555 33.57 -11.20 4.99
C GLN A 555 34.65 -10.27 4.44
N GLU A 556 35.64 -10.79 3.71
CA GLU A 556 36.69 -9.95 3.11
C GLU A 556 36.14 -8.96 2.06
N ALA A 557 35.10 -9.32 1.33
CA ALA A 557 34.42 -8.42 0.40
C ALA A 557 33.58 -7.37 1.13
N ILE A 558 32.89 -7.77 2.21
CA ILE A 558 32.01 -6.89 3.00
C ILE A 558 32.80 -5.95 3.91
N GLU A 559 33.95 -6.36 4.42
CA GLU A 559 34.75 -5.58 5.37
C GLU A 559 35.82 -4.73 4.69
N HIS A 560 36.42 -5.25 3.63
CA HIS A 560 37.61 -4.66 3.01
C HIS A 560 37.44 -4.38 1.52
N GLU A 561 36.23 -4.52 0.97
CA GLU A 561 35.93 -4.29 -0.45
C GLU A 561 36.86 -5.09 -1.39
N LYS A 562 37.33 -6.27 -0.94
CA LYS A 562 38.20 -7.14 -1.75
C LYS A 562 37.38 -7.99 -2.72
N GLU A 563 37.96 -8.23 -3.89
CA GLU A 563 37.37 -9.15 -4.87
C GLU A 563 37.35 -10.59 -4.34
N ILE A 564 36.16 -11.18 -4.26
CA ILE A 564 35.92 -12.55 -3.82
C ILE A 564 35.06 -13.29 -4.85
N SER A 565 35.45 -14.53 -5.14
CA SER A 565 34.70 -15.45 -5.99
C SER A 565 34.28 -16.70 -5.21
N LEU A 566 33.00 -17.04 -5.25
CA LEU A 566 32.41 -18.17 -4.54
C LEU A 566 31.64 -19.08 -5.50
N GLU A 567 31.49 -20.35 -5.14
CA GLU A 567 30.70 -21.32 -5.90
C GLU A 567 29.87 -22.22 -4.98
N TYR A 568 28.57 -22.36 -5.28
CA TYR A 568 27.64 -23.16 -4.48
C TYR A 568 26.73 -24.04 -5.35
N THR A 569 26.34 -25.20 -4.82
CA THR A 569 25.20 -25.98 -5.34
C THR A 569 23.95 -25.62 -4.56
N ILE A 570 22.84 -25.42 -5.26
CA ILE A 570 21.54 -25.03 -4.70
C ILE A 570 20.40 -25.90 -5.22
N ALA A 571 19.33 -25.95 -4.47
CA ALA A 571 18.07 -26.59 -4.83
C ALA A 571 16.89 -25.63 -4.66
N ASN A 572 15.73 -25.98 -5.21
CA ASN A 572 14.54 -25.12 -5.20
C ASN A 572 14.05 -24.76 -3.78
N THR A 573 14.52 -25.48 -2.76
CA THR A 573 14.29 -25.20 -1.34
C THR A 573 15.11 -24.02 -0.81
N ASP A 574 16.23 -23.67 -1.48
CA ASP A 574 17.04 -22.50 -1.16
C ASP A 574 16.39 -21.24 -1.74
N ARG A 575 15.60 -20.55 -0.90
CA ARG A 575 14.79 -19.38 -1.28
C ARG A 575 15.47 -18.09 -0.82
N ALA A 576 15.13 -16.98 -1.49
CA ALA A 576 15.60 -15.63 -1.16
C ALA A 576 17.14 -15.46 -1.12
N ILE A 577 17.89 -16.29 -1.85
CA ILE A 577 19.35 -16.20 -1.89
C ILE A 577 19.76 -14.79 -2.36
N GLY A 578 20.65 -14.15 -1.60
CA GLY A 578 21.16 -12.81 -1.82
C GLY A 578 20.43 -11.72 -1.05
N ALA A 579 19.23 -11.97 -0.52
CA ALA A 579 18.46 -10.95 0.19
C ALA A 579 19.13 -10.52 1.50
N MET A 580 19.55 -11.49 2.32
CA MET A 580 20.21 -11.20 3.61
C MET A 580 21.61 -10.63 3.41
N LEU A 581 22.36 -11.17 2.44
CA LEU A 581 23.65 -10.61 2.02
C LEU A 581 23.51 -9.14 1.63
N SER A 582 22.49 -8.82 0.83
CA SER A 582 22.22 -7.46 0.38
C SER A 582 21.81 -6.55 1.53
N GLY A 583 21.06 -7.08 2.50
CA GLY A 583 20.75 -6.39 3.75
C GLY A 583 21.99 -6.01 4.55
N VAL A 584 22.93 -6.94 4.73
CA VAL A 584 24.21 -6.70 5.43
C VAL A 584 25.01 -5.61 4.73
N ILE A 585 25.17 -5.69 3.41
CA ILE A 585 25.91 -4.71 2.62
C ILE A 585 25.21 -3.34 2.65
N ALA A 586 23.90 -3.28 2.42
CA ALA A 586 23.14 -2.03 2.41
C ALA A 586 23.14 -1.33 3.78
N LYS A 587 23.13 -2.09 4.87
CA LYS A 587 23.21 -1.51 6.23
C LYS A 587 24.54 -0.79 6.47
N LYS A 588 25.62 -1.27 5.84
CA LYS A 588 26.95 -0.71 5.99
C LYS A 588 27.25 0.40 4.99
N TYR A 589 26.88 0.20 3.72
CA TYR A 589 27.29 1.05 2.61
C TYR A 589 26.15 1.88 2.00
N GLY A 590 24.92 1.71 2.48
CA GLY A 590 23.74 2.36 1.92
C GLY A 590 23.49 1.95 0.47
N ALA A 591 22.86 2.84 -0.31
CA ALA A 591 22.60 2.62 -1.73
C ALA A 591 23.86 2.50 -2.60
N LYS A 592 25.03 2.94 -2.11
CA LYS A 592 26.30 2.84 -2.85
C LYS A 592 26.71 1.38 -3.06
N GLY A 593 26.41 0.51 -2.08
CA GLY A 593 26.82 -0.90 -2.10
C GLY A 593 28.35 -1.06 -2.15
N LEU A 594 28.80 -2.16 -2.75
CA LEU A 594 30.22 -2.44 -2.97
C LEU A 594 30.68 -1.92 -4.35
N PRO A 595 32.00 -1.73 -4.56
CA PRO A 595 32.55 -1.49 -5.89
C PRO A 595 32.15 -2.59 -6.89
N GLU A 596 32.10 -2.26 -8.18
CA GLU A 596 31.76 -3.25 -9.21
C GLU A 596 32.75 -4.44 -9.18
N HIS A 597 32.25 -5.64 -9.45
CA HIS A 597 33.02 -6.88 -9.45
C HIS A 597 33.60 -7.34 -8.10
N THR A 598 33.22 -6.72 -6.98
CA THR A 598 33.72 -7.11 -5.64
C THR A 598 33.30 -8.53 -5.23
N LEU A 599 32.04 -8.93 -5.43
CA LEU A 599 31.57 -10.26 -5.02
C LEU A 599 30.92 -11.00 -6.19
N ASN A 600 31.56 -12.08 -6.63
CA ASN A 600 31.11 -12.91 -7.75
C ASN A 600 30.72 -14.30 -7.23
N VAL A 601 29.43 -14.63 -7.26
CA VAL A 601 28.93 -15.92 -6.75
C VAL A 601 28.34 -16.73 -7.90
N LYS A 602 28.90 -17.92 -8.12
CA LYS A 602 28.41 -18.91 -9.07
C LYS A 602 27.54 -19.93 -8.37
N PHE A 603 26.42 -20.26 -8.98
CA PHE A 603 25.46 -21.23 -8.49
C PHE A 603 25.22 -22.30 -9.55
N LYS A 604 25.04 -23.54 -9.09
CA LYS A 604 24.65 -24.67 -9.93
C LYS A 604 23.41 -25.33 -9.34
N GLY A 605 22.38 -25.55 -10.16
CA GLY A 605 21.15 -26.24 -9.75
C GLY A 605 19.89 -25.41 -10.02
N SER A 606 18.85 -25.64 -9.21
CA SER A 606 17.55 -24.98 -9.36
C SER A 606 17.38 -23.99 -8.22
N ALA A 607 17.24 -22.69 -8.50
CA ALA A 607 17.05 -21.68 -7.46
C ALA A 607 15.58 -21.60 -7.03
N GLY A 608 15.34 -21.52 -5.72
CA GLY A 608 13.99 -21.30 -5.19
C GLY A 608 13.45 -19.90 -5.50
N GLN A 609 12.26 -19.61 -4.97
CA GLN A 609 11.62 -18.30 -5.11
C GLN A 609 12.54 -17.17 -4.64
N SER A 610 12.44 -16.01 -5.30
CA SER A 610 13.10 -14.77 -4.90
C SER A 610 14.64 -14.81 -4.98
N PHE A 611 15.21 -15.58 -5.91
CA PHE A 611 16.65 -15.59 -6.16
C PHE A 611 17.17 -14.20 -6.57
N GLY A 612 18.17 -13.69 -5.85
CA GLY A 612 18.72 -12.35 -6.04
C GLY A 612 17.75 -11.23 -5.68
N ALA A 613 16.78 -11.47 -4.80
CA ALA A 613 15.90 -10.41 -4.31
C ALA A 613 16.70 -9.30 -3.61
N PHE A 614 16.39 -8.06 -3.94
CA PHE A 614 17.04 -6.84 -3.42
C PHE A 614 18.55 -6.75 -3.65
N LEU A 615 19.10 -7.49 -4.62
CA LEU A 615 20.55 -7.54 -4.85
C LEU A 615 21.15 -6.15 -5.07
N VAL A 616 22.19 -5.83 -4.28
CA VAL A 616 22.84 -4.51 -4.21
C VAL A 616 24.06 -4.39 -5.16
N PRO A 617 24.54 -3.16 -5.43
CA PRO A 617 25.72 -2.96 -6.28
C PRO A 617 26.96 -3.71 -5.78
N GLY A 618 27.76 -4.17 -6.74
CA GLY A 618 29.00 -4.92 -6.50
C GLY A 618 28.83 -6.41 -6.24
N VAL A 619 27.59 -6.91 -6.18
CA VAL A 619 27.28 -8.34 -6.09
C VAL A 619 26.79 -8.87 -7.44
N ASN A 620 27.47 -9.91 -7.95
CA ASN A 620 27.20 -10.54 -9.23
C ASN A 620 26.87 -12.02 -9.03
N PHE A 621 25.65 -12.42 -9.40
CA PHE A 621 25.21 -13.81 -9.37
C PHE A 621 25.20 -14.41 -10.76
N LYS A 622 25.76 -15.62 -10.88
CA LYS A 622 25.69 -16.43 -12.10
C LYS A 622 25.11 -17.80 -11.77
N LEU A 623 23.96 -18.11 -12.35
CA LEU A 623 23.25 -19.37 -12.14
C LEU A 623 23.34 -20.24 -13.41
N GLU A 624 24.06 -21.35 -13.29
CA GLU A 624 24.05 -22.45 -14.26
C GLU A 624 22.95 -23.44 -13.86
N GLY A 625 21.79 -23.35 -14.51
CA GLY A 625 20.59 -24.09 -14.13
C GLY A 625 19.30 -23.33 -14.47
N GLU A 626 18.37 -23.29 -13.53
CA GLU A 626 17.06 -22.66 -13.66
C GLU A 626 16.64 -21.95 -12.36
N ALA A 627 15.69 -21.03 -12.43
CA ALA A 627 15.13 -20.34 -11.27
C ALA A 627 13.61 -20.44 -11.24
N ASN A 628 13.00 -20.31 -10.07
CA ASN A 628 11.55 -20.18 -9.95
C ASN A 628 11.11 -18.71 -10.10
N ASP A 629 9.97 -18.33 -9.54
CA ASP A 629 9.39 -16.99 -9.60
C ASP A 629 10.23 -15.96 -8.83
N TYR A 630 9.97 -14.68 -9.13
CA TYR A 630 10.48 -13.53 -8.39
C TYR A 630 12.00 -13.32 -8.46
N LEU A 631 12.69 -13.92 -9.44
CA LEU A 631 14.12 -13.63 -9.64
C LEU A 631 14.34 -12.12 -9.82
N GLY A 632 15.29 -11.57 -9.07
CA GLY A 632 15.59 -10.14 -9.06
C GLY A 632 14.45 -9.27 -8.53
N LYS A 633 13.53 -9.81 -7.71
CA LYS A 633 12.50 -9.02 -7.03
C LYS A 633 13.11 -7.84 -6.28
N GLY A 634 12.65 -6.62 -6.54
CA GLY A 634 13.18 -5.40 -5.95
C GLY A 634 14.68 -5.18 -6.20
N LEU A 635 15.23 -5.68 -7.32
CA LEU A 635 16.65 -5.54 -7.65
C LEU A 635 17.12 -4.09 -7.44
N SER A 636 18.21 -3.94 -6.69
CA SER A 636 18.68 -2.65 -6.16
C SER A 636 20.10 -2.31 -6.61
N GLY A 637 20.56 -2.89 -7.74
CA GLY A 637 21.86 -2.54 -8.36
C GLY A 637 22.78 -3.72 -8.67
N GLY A 638 22.50 -4.92 -8.16
CA GLY A 638 23.29 -6.12 -8.46
C GLY A 638 23.09 -6.65 -9.89
N ARG A 639 23.94 -7.61 -10.29
CA ARG A 639 23.85 -8.29 -11.59
C ARG A 639 23.46 -9.75 -11.40
N ILE A 640 22.51 -10.24 -12.20
CA ILE A 640 22.12 -11.66 -12.23
C ILE A 640 22.23 -12.17 -13.66
N SER A 641 22.89 -13.32 -13.83
CA SER A 641 22.92 -14.04 -15.11
C SER A 641 22.44 -15.47 -14.93
N VAL A 642 21.54 -15.93 -15.81
CA VAL A 642 20.98 -17.28 -15.78
C VAL A 642 21.22 -17.93 -17.14
N LEU A 643 21.77 -19.13 -17.12
CA LEU A 643 22.06 -19.91 -18.31
C LEU A 643 21.81 -21.41 -18.06
N PRO A 644 21.41 -22.16 -19.09
CA PRO A 644 21.27 -23.61 -18.98
C PRO A 644 22.60 -24.26 -18.57
N PRO A 645 22.56 -25.45 -17.95
CA PRO A 645 23.76 -26.26 -17.75
C PRO A 645 24.54 -26.46 -19.05
N ILE A 646 25.87 -26.42 -18.98
CA ILE A 646 26.75 -26.46 -20.17
C ILE A 646 26.48 -27.70 -21.06
N ARG A 647 26.06 -28.81 -20.45
CA ARG A 647 25.76 -30.08 -21.14
C ARG A 647 24.33 -30.20 -21.69
N SER A 648 23.54 -29.13 -21.63
CA SER A 648 22.18 -29.11 -22.16
C SER A 648 22.19 -29.26 -23.68
N ASN A 649 21.29 -30.11 -24.19
CA ASN A 649 21.16 -30.40 -25.63
C ASN A 649 19.93 -29.75 -26.28
N PHE A 650 19.15 -28.98 -25.52
CA PHE A 650 18.00 -28.23 -26.01
C PHE A 650 18.40 -26.79 -26.41
N GLU A 651 17.57 -26.16 -27.24
CA GLU A 651 17.66 -24.75 -27.61
C GLU A 651 17.09 -23.89 -26.47
N ALA A 652 17.92 -23.01 -25.90
CA ALA A 652 17.57 -22.26 -24.70
C ALA A 652 16.39 -21.32 -24.95
N GLU A 653 16.38 -20.64 -26.10
CA GLU A 653 15.35 -19.69 -26.53
C GLU A 653 13.96 -20.33 -26.71
N LYS A 654 13.87 -21.67 -26.76
CA LYS A 654 12.60 -22.41 -26.84
C LYS A 654 12.11 -22.95 -25.51
N ASN A 655 12.88 -22.84 -24.43
CA ASN A 655 12.59 -23.48 -23.14
C ASN A 655 12.50 -22.46 -22.01
N THR A 656 11.61 -22.72 -21.06
CA THR A 656 11.48 -21.90 -19.85
C THR A 656 12.65 -22.18 -18.92
N ILE A 657 13.27 -21.12 -18.41
CA ILE A 657 14.40 -21.18 -17.48
C ILE A 657 14.14 -20.39 -16.18
N ALA A 658 13.16 -19.49 -16.17
CA ALA A 658 12.72 -18.79 -14.96
C ALA A 658 11.20 -18.60 -14.90
N GLY A 659 10.67 -18.41 -13.69
CA GLY A 659 9.23 -18.30 -13.43
C GLY A 659 8.63 -16.94 -13.78
N ASN A 660 7.69 -16.49 -12.94
CA ASN A 660 6.84 -15.32 -13.12
C ASN A 660 7.30 -14.13 -12.26
N THR A 661 6.80 -12.94 -12.59
CA THR A 661 6.95 -11.72 -11.78
C THR A 661 8.43 -11.39 -11.46
N LEU A 662 9.32 -11.71 -12.41
CA LEU A 662 10.72 -11.34 -12.34
C LEU A 662 10.88 -9.83 -12.34
N LEU A 663 11.90 -9.34 -11.64
CA LEU A 663 12.22 -7.91 -11.54
C LEU A 663 11.09 -7.04 -10.96
N TYR A 664 10.19 -7.63 -10.19
CA TYR A 664 9.07 -6.87 -9.63
C TYR A 664 9.54 -5.71 -8.78
N GLY A 665 9.24 -4.49 -9.22
CA GLY A 665 9.59 -3.27 -8.50
C GLY A 665 11.10 -2.97 -8.49
N ALA A 666 11.89 -3.58 -9.37
CA ALA A 666 13.32 -3.32 -9.47
C ALA A 666 13.62 -1.84 -9.73
N THR A 667 14.61 -1.28 -9.03
CA THR A 667 14.99 0.14 -9.12
C THR A 667 16.27 0.38 -9.90
N SER A 668 17.16 -0.61 -9.95
CA SER A 668 18.46 -0.57 -10.64
C SER A 668 19.04 -1.99 -10.75
N GLY A 669 20.14 -2.14 -11.49
CA GLY A 669 20.83 -3.42 -11.68
C GLY A 669 20.54 -4.07 -13.03
N GLU A 670 21.12 -5.25 -13.25
CA GLU A 670 21.15 -5.89 -14.56
C GLU A 670 20.78 -7.38 -14.47
N VAL A 671 19.97 -7.86 -15.41
CA VAL A 671 19.57 -9.27 -15.50
C VAL A 671 19.70 -9.79 -16.93
N TYR A 672 20.39 -10.92 -17.09
CA TYR A 672 20.63 -11.57 -18.39
C TYR A 672 20.18 -13.03 -18.34
N ILE A 673 19.18 -13.40 -19.13
CA ILE A 673 18.52 -14.71 -19.05
C ILE A 673 18.56 -15.40 -20.40
N ASN A 674 19.35 -16.47 -20.50
CA ASN A 674 19.47 -17.30 -21.69
C ASN A 674 18.37 -18.38 -21.65
N GLY A 675 17.16 -17.96 -22.02
CA GLY A 675 15.96 -18.78 -22.09
C GLY A 675 14.67 -17.96 -21.95
N ARG A 676 13.53 -18.65 -21.94
CA ARG A 676 12.20 -18.05 -21.78
C ARG A 676 11.82 -17.91 -20.31
N VAL A 677 10.97 -16.94 -20.02
CA VAL A 677 10.41 -16.73 -18.67
C VAL A 677 8.89 -16.67 -18.70
N GLY A 678 8.29 -16.79 -17.52
CA GLY A 678 6.84 -16.75 -17.33
C GLY A 678 6.19 -15.38 -17.50
N GLU A 679 5.05 -15.21 -16.87
CA GLU A 679 4.22 -14.01 -16.94
C GLU A 679 4.80 -12.84 -16.13
N ARG A 680 4.38 -11.62 -16.46
CA ARG A 680 4.68 -10.39 -15.71
C ARG A 680 6.16 -10.11 -15.54
N PHE A 681 6.96 -10.50 -16.53
CA PHE A 681 8.36 -10.13 -16.58
C PHE A 681 8.53 -8.60 -16.54
N ALA A 682 9.40 -8.11 -15.65
CA ALA A 682 9.65 -6.69 -15.44
C ALA A 682 8.41 -5.87 -15.03
N VAL A 683 7.43 -6.50 -14.38
CA VAL A 683 6.28 -5.77 -13.81
C VAL A 683 6.77 -4.71 -12.81
N ARG A 684 6.28 -3.47 -12.94
CA ARG A 684 6.72 -2.34 -12.12
C ARG A 684 8.24 -2.07 -12.13
N ASN A 685 8.98 -2.53 -13.15
CA ASN A 685 10.39 -2.16 -13.29
C ASN A 685 10.54 -0.63 -13.38
N SER A 686 11.42 -0.08 -12.57
CA SER A 686 11.61 1.35 -12.36
C SER A 686 13.02 1.82 -12.70
N GLY A 687 13.92 0.92 -13.11
CA GLY A 687 15.27 1.31 -13.50
C GLY A 687 16.25 0.16 -13.80
N ALA A 688 15.86 -1.10 -13.65
CA ALA A 688 16.71 -2.22 -14.01
C ALA A 688 16.81 -2.43 -15.53
N VAL A 689 17.94 -2.98 -15.94
CA VAL A 689 18.23 -3.43 -17.30
C VAL A 689 18.02 -4.94 -17.37
N ALA A 690 17.33 -5.43 -18.40
CA ALA A 690 17.08 -6.84 -18.57
C ALA A 690 17.17 -7.29 -20.03
N VAL A 691 17.80 -8.44 -20.29
CA VAL A 691 17.78 -9.11 -21.59
C VAL A 691 17.33 -10.56 -21.40
N VAL A 692 16.34 -10.98 -22.18
CA VAL A 692 15.69 -12.29 -22.08
C VAL A 692 15.32 -12.82 -23.46
N GLU A 693 15.21 -14.14 -23.62
CA GLU A 693 15.00 -14.79 -24.93
C GLU A 693 13.54 -15.19 -25.21
N GLY A 694 12.63 -14.81 -24.33
CA GLY A 694 11.19 -14.90 -24.53
C GLY A 694 10.44 -14.70 -23.23
N VAL A 695 9.20 -14.22 -23.30
CA VAL A 695 8.39 -13.83 -22.14
C VAL A 695 6.96 -14.31 -22.28
N GLY A 696 6.28 -14.54 -21.15
CA GLY A 696 4.85 -14.80 -21.08
C GLY A 696 4.00 -13.53 -21.23
N ASP A 697 2.74 -13.61 -20.80
CA ASP A 697 1.78 -12.50 -20.83
C ASP A 697 2.21 -11.38 -19.87
N HIS A 698 1.76 -10.15 -20.12
CA HIS A 698 1.94 -8.99 -19.24
C HIS A 698 3.39 -8.53 -19.03
N CYS A 699 4.29 -8.80 -19.97
CA CYS A 699 5.66 -8.26 -19.91
C CYS A 699 5.65 -6.72 -19.89
N CYS A 700 6.50 -6.13 -19.06
CA CYS A 700 6.62 -4.68 -18.82
C CYS A 700 5.34 -4.01 -18.27
N GLU A 701 4.42 -4.79 -17.67
CA GLU A 701 3.21 -4.24 -17.05
C GLU A 701 3.57 -3.21 -15.96
N TYR A 702 2.98 -2.02 -16.02
CA TYR A 702 3.27 -0.90 -15.12
C TYR A 702 4.75 -0.45 -15.05
N MET A 703 5.61 -0.76 -16.01
CA MET A 703 7.01 -0.31 -15.99
C MET A 703 7.10 1.23 -16.03
N THR A 704 7.94 1.82 -15.17
CA THR A 704 8.14 3.28 -15.02
C THR A 704 9.56 3.72 -15.37
N GLY A 705 10.49 2.79 -15.60
CA GLY A 705 11.88 3.08 -15.94
C GLY A 705 12.66 1.82 -16.27
N GLY A 706 13.91 1.98 -16.69
CA GLY A 706 14.79 0.86 -17.06
C GLY A 706 14.78 0.52 -18.55
N ARG A 707 15.44 -0.58 -18.91
CA ARG A 707 15.57 -1.10 -20.27
C ARG A 707 15.27 -2.58 -20.31
N VAL A 708 14.39 -3.01 -21.21
CA VAL A 708 14.03 -4.43 -21.38
C VAL A 708 14.24 -4.84 -22.83
N VAL A 709 15.00 -5.89 -23.07
CA VAL A 709 15.22 -6.47 -24.40
C VAL A 709 14.65 -7.88 -24.42
N VAL A 710 13.75 -8.16 -25.36
CA VAL A 710 13.18 -9.49 -25.58
C VAL A 710 13.64 -10.00 -26.94
N LEU A 711 14.47 -11.04 -26.92
CA LEU A 711 15.07 -11.68 -28.09
C LEU A 711 14.22 -12.85 -28.62
N GLY A 712 12.91 -12.85 -28.38
CA GLY A 712 12.06 -13.96 -28.81
C GLY A 712 10.58 -13.67 -28.60
N GLN A 713 9.79 -14.74 -28.49
CA GLN A 713 8.34 -14.65 -28.43
C GLN A 713 7.84 -13.88 -27.19
N THR A 714 6.83 -13.05 -27.38
CA THR A 714 6.11 -12.34 -26.30
C THR A 714 4.71 -12.90 -26.09
N GLY A 715 4.19 -12.78 -24.86
CA GLY A 715 2.77 -13.00 -24.57
C GLY A 715 1.90 -11.76 -24.80
N ARG A 716 0.61 -11.89 -24.48
CA ARG A 716 -0.43 -10.87 -24.64
C ARG A 716 -0.28 -9.72 -23.64
N ASN A 717 -0.92 -8.59 -23.96
CA ASN A 717 -1.04 -7.42 -23.09
C ASN A 717 0.32 -6.85 -22.64
N PHE A 718 1.31 -6.93 -23.54
CA PHE A 718 2.64 -6.35 -23.34
C PHE A 718 2.52 -4.84 -23.11
N ALA A 719 3.32 -4.30 -22.18
CA ALA A 719 3.38 -2.88 -21.83
C ALA A 719 2.08 -2.24 -21.30
N ALA A 720 1.12 -3.04 -20.83
CA ALA A 720 -0.08 -2.51 -20.19
C ALA A 720 0.26 -1.64 -18.98
N GLY A 721 -0.20 -0.39 -18.97
CA GLY A 721 0.12 0.57 -17.90
C GLY A 721 1.59 1.03 -17.86
N MET A 722 2.41 0.68 -18.86
CA MET A 722 3.80 1.13 -18.96
C MET A 722 3.82 2.65 -19.16
N SER A 723 4.38 3.37 -18.20
CA SER A 723 4.41 4.83 -18.18
C SER A 723 5.83 5.41 -18.26
N GLY A 724 6.86 4.56 -18.22
CA GLY A 724 8.25 4.97 -18.40
C GLY A 724 9.19 3.83 -18.76
N GLY A 725 10.39 4.19 -19.24
CA GLY A 725 11.39 3.23 -19.73
C GLY A 725 11.28 2.95 -21.22
N VAL A 726 12.14 2.06 -21.73
CA VAL A 726 12.17 1.64 -23.14
C VAL A 726 12.26 0.12 -23.18
N ALA A 727 11.47 -0.49 -24.06
CA ALA A 727 11.61 -1.91 -24.36
C ALA A 727 11.94 -2.12 -25.85
N TYR A 728 12.72 -3.16 -26.14
CA TYR A 728 13.07 -3.60 -27.49
C TYR A 728 12.62 -5.03 -27.67
N VAL A 729 11.87 -5.30 -28.73
CA VAL A 729 11.33 -6.63 -29.02
C VAL A 729 11.77 -7.05 -30.41
N TRP A 730 12.40 -8.23 -30.51
CA TRP A 730 12.72 -8.83 -31.80
C TRP A 730 11.44 -9.38 -32.45
N ASN A 731 10.87 -8.61 -33.39
CA ASN A 731 9.59 -8.93 -34.03
C ASN A 731 9.78 -9.80 -35.28
N LYS A 732 10.31 -11.01 -35.06
CA LYS A 732 10.64 -11.96 -36.15
C LYS A 732 9.45 -12.28 -37.08
N ASP A 733 8.25 -12.41 -36.50
CA ASP A 733 7.03 -12.81 -37.23
C ASP A 733 6.19 -11.62 -37.74
N GLY A 734 6.61 -10.38 -37.45
CA GLY A 734 5.93 -9.18 -37.92
C GLY A 734 4.55 -8.91 -37.28
N ASN A 735 4.21 -9.56 -36.16
CA ASN A 735 2.87 -9.54 -35.55
C ASN A 735 2.83 -9.03 -34.10
N PHE A 736 3.92 -8.43 -33.61
CA PHE A 736 4.03 -7.97 -32.22
C PHE A 736 2.95 -6.95 -31.81
N ASP A 737 2.45 -6.13 -32.74
CA ASP A 737 1.39 -5.15 -32.50
C ASP A 737 0.09 -5.79 -31.95
N TYR A 738 -0.23 -7.02 -32.36
CA TYR A 738 -1.37 -7.77 -31.83
C TYR A 738 -1.24 -8.10 -30.33
N PHE A 739 -0.02 -8.28 -29.84
CA PHE A 739 0.27 -8.64 -28.46
C PHE A 739 0.47 -7.42 -27.55
N CYS A 740 0.69 -6.23 -28.12
CA CYS A 740 0.98 -5.01 -27.39
C CYS A 740 -0.30 -4.26 -26.98
N ASN A 741 -0.34 -3.79 -25.73
CA ASN A 741 -1.40 -2.89 -25.27
C ASN A 741 -1.06 -1.45 -25.64
N MET A 742 -1.76 -0.92 -26.63
CA MET A 742 -1.52 0.41 -27.21
C MET A 742 -2.17 1.57 -26.43
N GLU A 743 -2.67 1.36 -25.20
CA GLU A 743 -3.36 2.43 -24.43
C GLU A 743 -2.41 3.57 -24.04
N MET A 744 -1.15 3.25 -23.72
CA MET A 744 -0.17 4.23 -23.16
C MET A 744 1.16 4.28 -23.91
N VAL A 745 1.39 3.37 -24.85
CA VAL A 745 2.66 3.24 -25.57
C VAL A 745 2.48 3.39 -27.08
N GLU A 746 3.57 3.73 -27.75
CA GLU A 746 3.70 3.69 -29.20
C GLU A 746 4.78 2.68 -29.61
N LEU A 747 4.65 2.17 -30.83
CA LEU A 747 5.58 1.26 -31.46
C LEU A 747 6.30 1.98 -32.60
N SER A 748 7.63 1.86 -32.65
CA SER A 748 8.43 2.44 -33.73
C SER A 748 9.58 1.52 -34.13
N LEU A 749 10.04 1.65 -35.38
CA LEU A 749 11.33 1.09 -35.79
C LEU A 749 12.47 1.84 -35.09
N ILE A 750 13.62 1.17 -34.95
CA ILE A 750 14.81 1.80 -34.36
C ILE A 750 15.56 2.56 -35.45
N GLU A 751 15.19 3.82 -35.66
CA GLU A 751 15.84 4.68 -36.67
C GLU A 751 17.07 5.40 -36.11
N GLU A 752 17.02 5.85 -34.85
CA GLU A 752 18.11 6.61 -34.25
C GLU A 752 19.34 5.73 -33.98
N ALA A 753 20.51 6.20 -34.41
CA ALA A 753 21.78 5.51 -34.22
C ALA A 753 22.15 5.29 -32.73
N SER A 754 21.70 6.19 -31.84
CA SER A 754 21.84 6.09 -30.39
C SER A 754 21.17 4.83 -29.84
N TYR A 755 19.90 4.60 -30.18
CA TYR A 755 19.15 3.42 -29.75
C TYR A 755 19.66 2.13 -30.40
N ARG A 756 20.08 2.18 -31.68
CA ARG A 756 20.74 1.01 -32.32
C ARG A 756 22.01 0.60 -31.57
N LYS A 757 22.83 1.57 -31.16
CA LYS A 757 24.05 1.33 -30.38
C LYS A 757 23.74 0.80 -28.98
N GLU A 758 22.74 1.36 -28.30
CA GLU A 758 22.27 0.88 -27.00
C GLU A 758 21.84 -0.58 -27.08
N LEU A 759 20.96 -0.92 -28.03
CA LEU A 759 20.47 -2.29 -28.22
C LEU A 759 21.60 -3.27 -28.54
N HIS A 760 22.53 -2.91 -29.44
CA HIS A 760 23.70 -3.74 -29.75
C HIS A 760 24.52 -4.03 -28.49
N GLU A 761 24.76 -3.02 -27.65
CA GLU A 761 25.50 -3.19 -26.39
C GLU A 761 24.77 -4.09 -25.40
N LEU A 762 23.45 -3.93 -25.24
CA LEU A 762 22.65 -4.79 -24.37
C LEU A 762 22.72 -6.27 -24.79
N ILE A 763 22.62 -6.55 -26.09
CA ILE A 763 22.74 -7.91 -26.62
C ILE A 763 24.17 -8.44 -26.48
N ARG A 764 25.19 -7.59 -26.65
CA ARG A 764 26.60 -7.95 -26.42
C ARG A 764 26.85 -8.35 -24.97
N GLN A 765 26.31 -7.60 -24.00
CA GLN A 765 26.39 -7.93 -22.57
C GLN A 765 25.66 -9.24 -22.27
N HIS A 766 24.49 -9.45 -22.87
CA HIS A 766 23.77 -10.73 -22.75
C HIS A 766 24.64 -11.90 -23.22
N TYR A 767 25.28 -11.79 -24.39
CA TYR A 767 26.23 -12.81 -24.87
C TYR A 767 27.42 -12.99 -23.91
N LEU A 768 28.01 -11.90 -23.41
CA LEU A 768 29.14 -11.94 -22.49
C LEU A 768 28.83 -12.73 -21.21
N TYR A 769 27.68 -12.47 -20.59
CA TYR A 769 27.36 -13.07 -19.29
C TYR A 769 26.76 -14.47 -19.40
N THR A 770 26.04 -14.76 -20.49
CA THR A 770 25.27 -16.01 -20.63
C THR A 770 25.81 -17.00 -21.66
N GLY A 771 26.68 -16.55 -22.58
CA GLY A 771 27.15 -17.36 -23.70
C GLY A 771 26.05 -17.72 -24.72
N SER A 772 24.94 -16.95 -24.74
CA SER A 772 23.79 -17.22 -25.60
C SER A 772 24.15 -17.39 -27.08
N LYS A 773 23.78 -18.54 -27.66
CA LYS A 773 23.95 -18.80 -29.09
C LYS A 773 23.09 -17.86 -29.93
N LEU A 774 21.88 -17.55 -29.47
CA LEU A 774 20.97 -16.64 -30.17
C LEU A 774 21.52 -15.23 -30.20
N ALA A 775 22.01 -14.71 -29.07
CA ALA A 775 22.64 -13.39 -29.00
C ALA A 775 23.82 -13.29 -29.98
N ARG A 776 24.65 -14.34 -30.06
CA ARG A 776 25.75 -14.42 -31.03
C ARG A 776 25.25 -14.35 -32.48
N ILE A 777 24.22 -15.12 -32.83
CA ILE A 777 23.64 -15.09 -34.19
C ILE A 777 23.16 -13.68 -34.57
N LEU A 778 22.50 -12.99 -33.64
CA LEU A 778 22.01 -11.63 -33.84
C LEU A 778 23.15 -10.63 -34.02
N LEU A 779 24.22 -10.74 -33.22
CA LEU A 779 25.40 -9.87 -33.30
C LEU A 779 26.22 -10.12 -34.59
N ASP A 780 26.41 -11.37 -34.97
CA ASP A 780 27.18 -11.76 -36.16
C ASP A 780 26.55 -11.21 -37.47
N ASN A 781 25.23 -10.99 -37.48
CA ASN A 781 24.50 -10.41 -38.62
C ASN A 781 23.68 -9.17 -38.23
N TRP A 782 24.26 -8.29 -37.40
CA TRP A 782 23.56 -7.16 -36.80
C TRP A 782 22.77 -6.27 -37.77
N ASN A 783 23.39 -5.88 -38.89
CA ASN A 783 22.76 -4.99 -39.88
C ASN A 783 21.48 -5.57 -40.49
N HIS A 784 21.32 -6.91 -40.48
CA HIS A 784 20.09 -7.55 -40.94
C HIS A 784 19.04 -7.58 -39.83
N TYR A 785 19.43 -7.96 -38.61
CA TYR A 785 18.48 -8.19 -37.52
C TYR A 785 18.00 -6.92 -36.83
N VAL A 786 18.81 -5.86 -36.78
CA VAL A 786 18.43 -4.59 -36.12
C VAL A 786 17.15 -3.99 -36.68
N ASP A 787 16.92 -4.13 -37.99
CA ASP A 787 15.74 -3.61 -38.66
C ASP A 787 14.46 -4.43 -38.36
N GLN A 788 14.59 -5.58 -37.69
CA GLN A 788 13.46 -6.41 -37.23
C GLN A 788 13.04 -6.09 -35.78
N PHE A 789 13.79 -5.23 -35.07
CA PHE A 789 13.43 -4.85 -33.72
C PHE A 789 12.40 -3.72 -33.71
N ILE A 790 11.42 -3.87 -32.83
CA ILE A 790 10.44 -2.83 -32.50
C ILE A 790 10.84 -2.19 -31.17
N GLN A 791 10.88 -0.87 -31.16
CA GLN A 791 10.99 -0.06 -29.97
C GLN A 791 9.60 0.22 -29.40
N VAL A 792 9.45 0.02 -28.09
CA VAL A 792 8.22 0.32 -27.34
C VAL A 792 8.53 1.45 -26.37
N VAL A 793 7.83 2.58 -26.53
CA VAL A 793 8.04 3.78 -25.70
C VAL A 793 6.70 4.34 -25.23
N PRO A 794 6.55 4.71 -23.95
CA PRO A 794 5.35 5.39 -23.46
C PRO A 794 5.21 6.80 -24.05
N ILE A 795 3.98 7.15 -24.44
CA ILE A 795 3.68 8.42 -25.12
C ILE A 795 4.01 9.61 -24.21
N GLU A 796 3.60 9.55 -22.94
CA GLU A 796 3.90 10.63 -21.96
C GLU A 796 5.40 10.73 -21.67
N TYR A 797 6.10 9.59 -21.57
CA TYR A 797 7.55 9.58 -21.36
C TYR A 797 8.30 10.25 -22.51
N LYS A 798 7.94 9.95 -23.75
CA LYS A 798 8.54 10.60 -24.93
C LYS A 798 8.33 12.11 -24.91
N LYS A 799 7.14 12.58 -24.54
CA LYS A 799 6.86 14.02 -24.40
C LYS A 799 7.75 14.67 -23.34
N VAL A 800 7.87 14.06 -22.16
CA VAL A 800 8.73 14.58 -21.08
C VAL A 800 10.20 14.64 -21.53
N LEU A 801 10.71 13.59 -22.20
CA LEU A 801 12.09 13.60 -22.72
C LEU A 801 12.31 14.71 -23.77
N GLN A 802 11.34 14.93 -24.66
CA GLN A 802 11.41 16.00 -25.66
C GLN A 802 11.38 17.39 -25.00
N GLU A 803 10.52 17.60 -24.00
CA GLU A 803 10.45 18.84 -23.23
C GLU A 803 11.76 19.12 -22.47
N GLU A 804 12.36 18.09 -21.86
CA GLU A 804 13.67 18.21 -21.20
C GLU A 804 14.80 18.53 -22.17
N GLN A 805 14.84 17.88 -23.34
CA GLN A 805 15.83 18.20 -24.38
C GLN A 805 15.67 19.64 -24.87
N MET A 806 14.44 20.10 -25.09
CA MET A 806 14.14 21.48 -25.46
C MET A 806 14.57 22.46 -24.38
N ARG A 807 14.29 22.18 -23.09
CA ARG A 807 14.76 23.00 -21.97
C ARG A 807 16.28 23.08 -21.89
N LYS A 808 16.99 21.95 -22.03
CA LYS A 808 18.46 21.92 -22.03
C LYS A 808 19.03 22.72 -23.21
N LEU A 809 18.38 22.66 -24.37
CA LEU A 809 18.78 23.45 -25.54
C LEU A 809 18.55 24.96 -25.30
N GLN A 810 17.39 25.34 -24.76
CA GLN A 810 17.09 26.72 -24.39
C GLN A 810 18.05 27.27 -23.32
N GLN A 811 18.41 26.46 -22.32
CA GLN A 811 19.36 26.84 -21.28
C GLN A 811 20.76 27.02 -21.87
N LYS A 812 21.22 26.11 -22.73
CA LYS A 812 22.49 26.30 -23.48
C LYS A 812 22.48 27.57 -24.33
N ILE A 813 21.36 27.88 -24.99
CA ILE A 813 21.22 29.12 -25.77
C ILE A 813 21.29 30.35 -24.84
N ALA A 814 20.59 30.31 -23.69
CA ALA A 814 20.61 31.39 -22.72
C ALA A 814 21.98 31.61 -22.07
N ASP A 815 22.71 30.52 -21.76
CA ASP A 815 24.07 30.57 -21.23
C ASP A 815 25.04 31.14 -22.28
N MET A 816 24.94 30.68 -23.54
CA MET A 816 25.70 31.27 -24.65
C MET A 816 25.39 32.76 -24.88
N GLN A 817 24.15 33.19 -24.71
CA GLN A 817 23.75 34.60 -24.80
C GLN A 817 24.20 35.45 -23.60
N ARG A 818 24.62 34.82 -22.50
CA ARG A 818 25.17 35.47 -21.31
C ARG A 818 26.68 35.64 -21.39
N ASP A 819 27.35 34.73 -22.12
CA ASP A 819 28.79 34.73 -22.35
C ASP A 819 29.21 35.61 -23.55
N TYR A 820 28.25 36.03 -24.38
CA TYR A 820 28.37 37.08 -25.40
C TYR A 820 27.92 38.43 -24.84
#